data_AF-A0A812KTN9-F1
#
_entry.id   AF-A0A812KTN9-F1
#
_cell.length_a   1.000
_cell.length_b   1.000
_cell.length_c   1.000
_cell.angle_alpha   90.00
_cell.angle_beta   90.00
_cell.angle_gamma   90.00
#
_symmetry.space_group_name_H-M   'P 1'
#
loop_
_entity.id
_entity.type
_entity.pdbx_description
1 polymer ?
#
loop_
_entity_poly.entity_id
_entity_poly.type
_entity_poly.pdbx_seq_one_letter_code
_entity_poly.pdbx_strand_id
1 'polypeptide(L)'
;MDQLAQDGFTMNEVIYVSLISSSNADWVKALGTVYAVRSAELRPNVVLLGSALTSGASAWERTQELLKRSLTWTLPVDEACFEAVMLAQGRGRRWEAALQSKASSSANFKKKVRAANALAAVCRWGDRWAMSLEQIRALSLQRCSPDSMSYNTALAACQTGSCWALSAYLLERMRNLSFKLDEAGCNAASSSYAEGGCWEESLDMLAYLRLSRLALQAASGSACATACDRSSTWKWAVSMVHSLQSECVTASTPVIDSEVLAVTLRASEAGGSSGLVPSLWCGPAMELGGSLGQHCGSLGTGSRKLALGPKLRLRATRPLNICTVASLPLVIATRRLPLRLRRAAGSLASMAGVPPLHESSAELLKQHGISLTAIEPMGARVRGLDLRGPEPTPEVRRVLEEEMARRGFLVFADQGVLSGDEQVRASEFWGGRKIHSTHGVHPQAPNRHIFRLSNDSSVGIVGVGPQWHNDGSFEVGVFSHVGYHIVRVPEQGGNTQFVHQGAAFDALPAEKQRYWSRLVSVNATSGVLHPMVHDHPISGRRSVYLHLGMTGGILEKAEGPNSFRLLEEEEISDVCRTYNELLNAGFPERGGNYGISYPYQEGDCIFIDNWAIAHRATPEAHADKAKQGLRILHRTTVQAFRPFSPPFGLPDVVTQELLEAADTSGAGVFVPGGLGFRWDPTIRMQN
;
A
#
# COMPACT_ATOMS: atom_id res chain seq x y z
N MET A 1 6.08 47.99 16.27
CA MET A 1 5.64 49.01 15.30
C MET A 1 6.53 50.23 15.41
N ASP A 2 6.72 50.78 16.61
CA ASP A 2 7.63 51.92 16.85
C ASP A 2 9.08 51.65 16.41
N GLN A 3 9.61 50.46 16.69
CA GLN A 3 10.95 50.07 16.22
C GLN A 3 11.05 50.04 14.68
N LEU A 4 10.05 49.52 13.98
CA LEU A 4 10.05 49.47 12.50
C LEU A 4 9.96 50.87 11.88
N ALA A 5 9.23 51.79 12.54
CA ALA A 5 9.19 53.20 12.13
C ALA A 5 10.53 53.90 12.39
N GLN A 6 11.22 53.56 13.48
CA GLN A 6 12.58 54.06 13.79
C GLN A 6 13.63 53.50 12.82
N ASP A 7 13.47 52.26 12.37
CA ASP A 7 14.35 51.59 11.40
C ASP A 7 14.11 52.05 9.94
N GLY A 8 13.25 53.05 9.72
CA GLY A 8 13.02 53.68 8.42
C GLY A 8 12.03 52.95 7.50
N PHE A 9 11.27 51.97 8.01
CA PHE A 9 10.25 51.29 7.21
C PHE A 9 8.95 52.12 7.15
N THR A 10 8.48 52.36 5.92
CA THR A 10 7.14 52.93 5.70
C THR A 10 6.08 51.86 5.96
N MET A 11 5.30 52.02 7.02
CA MET A 11 4.24 51.07 7.38
C MET A 11 3.24 50.90 6.23
N ASN A 12 3.09 49.66 5.77
CA ASN A 12 2.19 49.30 4.68
C ASN A 12 1.48 47.97 4.98
N GLU A 13 0.54 47.59 4.12
CA GLU A 13 -0.32 46.41 4.31
C GLU A 13 0.46 45.09 4.53
N VAL A 14 1.59 44.91 3.84
CA VAL A 14 2.42 43.70 3.93
C VAL A 14 3.10 43.58 5.28
N ILE A 15 3.55 44.70 5.84
CA ILE A 15 4.17 44.76 7.17
C ILE A 15 3.13 44.41 8.24
N TYR A 16 1.89 44.91 8.12
CA TYR A 16 0.82 44.59 9.07
C TYR A 16 0.40 43.12 9.03
N VAL A 17 0.29 42.50 7.85
CA VAL A 17 0.01 41.05 7.71
C VAL A 17 1.15 40.20 8.27
N SER A 18 2.40 40.64 8.07
CA SER A 18 3.59 39.96 8.60
C SER A 18 3.64 40.06 10.13
N LEU A 19 3.26 41.21 10.71
CA LEU A 19 3.16 41.39 12.16
C LEU A 19 2.11 40.47 12.79
N ILE A 20 0.94 40.32 12.16
CA ILE A 20 -0.09 39.38 12.62
C ILE A 20 0.39 37.93 12.49
N SER A 21 1.05 37.57 11.39
CA SER A 21 1.62 36.23 11.22
C SER A 21 2.72 35.92 12.24
N SER A 22 3.50 36.94 12.64
CA SER A 22 4.56 36.82 13.64
C SER A 22 4.07 36.78 15.09
N SER A 23 2.77 37.01 15.33
CA SER A 23 2.24 37.08 16.69
C SER A 23 2.08 35.72 17.38
N ASN A 24 2.43 34.59 16.73
CA ASN A 24 2.35 33.24 17.28
C ASN A 24 1.00 32.92 17.94
N ALA A 25 -0.10 33.25 17.27
CA ALA A 25 -1.48 33.08 17.76
C ALA A 25 -1.85 33.92 19.01
N ASP A 26 -1.11 34.99 19.29
CA ASP A 26 -1.49 35.99 20.29
C ASP A 26 -2.58 36.93 19.74
N TRP A 27 -3.84 36.61 20.06
CA TRP A 27 -5.03 37.35 19.65
C TRP A 27 -4.99 38.83 20.04
N VAL A 28 -4.39 39.17 21.19
CA VAL A 28 -4.37 40.56 21.69
C VAL A 28 -3.50 41.43 20.79
N LYS A 29 -2.33 40.90 20.39
CA LYS A 29 -1.44 41.59 19.45
C LYS A 29 -2.03 41.69 18.05
N ALA A 30 -2.69 40.62 17.58
CA ALA A 30 -3.32 40.62 16.26
C ALA A 30 -4.48 41.63 16.18
N LEU A 31 -5.32 41.67 17.21
CA LEU A 31 -6.43 42.62 17.33
C LEU A 31 -5.93 44.07 17.45
N GLY A 32 -4.89 44.30 18.27
CA GLY A 32 -4.24 45.61 18.38
C GLY A 32 -3.69 46.11 17.04
N THR A 33 -3.15 45.20 16.23
CA THR A 33 -2.68 45.51 14.87
C THR A 33 -3.83 45.91 13.94
N VAL A 34 -4.99 45.23 14.00
CA VAL A 34 -6.19 45.60 13.21
C VAL A 34 -6.73 46.98 13.59
N TYR A 35 -6.77 47.31 14.88
CA TYR A 35 -7.18 48.64 15.33
C TYR A 35 -6.16 49.73 14.97
N ALA A 36 -4.86 49.42 15.03
CA ALA A 36 -3.79 50.35 14.66
C ALA A 36 -3.82 50.73 13.16
N VAL A 37 -4.10 49.77 12.27
CA VAL A 37 -4.28 50.04 10.82
C VAL A 37 -5.42 51.02 10.58
N ARG A 38 -6.51 50.88 11.33
CA ARG A 38 -7.67 51.78 11.23
C ARG A 38 -7.40 53.17 11.79
N SER A 39 -6.69 53.29 12.91
CA SER A 39 -6.30 54.59 13.46
C SER A 39 -5.32 55.35 12.55
N ALA A 40 -4.64 54.63 11.65
CA ALA A 40 -3.78 55.22 10.62
C ALA A 40 -4.52 55.57 9.32
N GLU A 41 -5.86 55.56 9.32
CA GLU A 41 -6.75 55.80 8.15
C GLU A 41 -6.53 54.86 6.94
N LEU A 42 -5.79 53.78 7.12
CA LEU A 42 -5.61 52.74 6.11
C LEU A 42 -6.82 51.81 6.13
N ARG A 43 -7.33 51.41 4.95
CA ARG A 43 -8.45 50.46 4.86
C ARG A 43 -7.95 49.02 5.08
N PRO A 44 -8.41 48.31 6.13
CA PRO A 44 -8.09 46.90 6.29
C PRO A 44 -8.61 46.07 5.11
N ASN A 45 -7.75 45.25 4.51
CA ASN A 45 -8.17 44.33 3.45
C ASN A 45 -8.62 42.97 4.05
N VAL A 46 -9.25 42.14 3.21
CA VAL A 46 -9.80 40.81 3.57
C VAL A 46 -8.73 39.89 4.19
N VAL A 47 -7.49 39.98 3.71
CA VAL A 47 -6.37 39.12 4.12
C VAL A 47 -5.91 39.43 5.54
N LEU A 48 -5.85 40.72 5.89
CA LEU A 48 -5.52 41.17 7.25
C LEU A 48 -6.59 40.70 8.25
N LEU A 49 -7.87 40.86 7.89
CA LEU A 49 -9.01 40.43 8.71
C LEU A 49 -9.02 38.90 8.90
N GLY A 50 -8.85 38.13 7.82
CA GLY A 50 -8.80 36.66 7.90
C GLY A 50 -7.64 36.13 8.75
N SER A 51 -6.47 36.78 8.66
CA SER A 51 -5.30 36.43 9.47
C SER A 51 -5.54 36.73 10.96
N ALA A 52 -6.15 37.88 11.26
CA ALA A 52 -6.53 38.22 12.63
C ALA A 52 -7.54 37.22 13.21
N LEU A 53 -8.62 36.92 12.47
CA LEU A 53 -9.64 35.96 12.90
C LEU A 53 -9.06 34.56 13.17
N THR A 54 -8.09 34.13 12.36
CA THR A 54 -7.41 32.83 12.54
C THR A 54 -6.56 32.80 13.82
N SER A 55 -5.92 33.91 14.18
CA SER A 55 -5.17 34.03 15.45
C SER A 55 -6.06 34.03 16.70
N GLY A 56 -7.35 34.33 16.55
CA GLY A 56 -8.36 34.37 17.63
C GLY A 56 -9.00 33.02 17.97
N ALA A 57 -8.39 31.91 17.57
CA ALA A 57 -9.01 30.59 17.62
C ALA A 57 -9.34 30.09 19.05
N SER A 58 -8.74 30.67 20.09
CA SER A 58 -9.03 30.37 21.51
C SER A 58 -10.11 31.26 22.14
N ALA A 59 -10.56 32.32 21.45
CA ALA A 59 -11.48 33.33 21.97
C ALA A 59 -12.67 33.56 21.01
N TRP A 60 -13.46 32.51 20.77
CA TRP A 60 -14.51 32.47 19.74
C TRP A 60 -15.54 33.62 19.82
N GLU A 61 -15.94 34.05 21.02
CA GLU A 61 -16.89 35.16 21.23
C GLU A 61 -16.34 36.48 20.66
N ARG A 62 -15.05 36.72 20.88
CA ARG A 62 -14.35 37.92 20.42
C ARG A 62 -14.09 37.87 18.91
N THR A 63 -13.81 36.68 18.38
CA THR A 63 -13.66 36.43 16.94
C THR A 63 -14.98 36.67 16.19
N GLN A 64 -16.10 36.21 16.75
CA GLN A 64 -17.43 36.45 16.19
C GLN A 64 -17.84 37.93 16.28
N GLU A 65 -17.51 38.60 17.39
CA GLU A 65 -17.74 40.04 17.55
C GLU A 65 -16.89 40.88 16.57
N LEU A 66 -15.64 40.49 16.31
CA LEU A 66 -14.79 41.14 15.32
C LEU A 66 -15.40 41.03 13.90
N LEU A 67 -15.93 39.86 13.54
CA LEU A 67 -16.62 39.66 12.25
C LEU A 67 -17.89 40.53 12.14
N LYS A 68 -18.69 40.62 13.21
CA LYS A 68 -19.88 41.49 13.25
C LYS A 68 -19.50 42.96 13.09
N ARG A 69 -18.43 43.40 13.77
CA ARG A 69 -17.91 44.76 13.67
C ARG A 69 -17.32 45.07 12.28
N SER A 70 -16.60 44.14 11.66
CA SER A 70 -16.06 44.35 10.31
C SER A 70 -17.17 44.56 9.27
N LEU A 71 -18.32 43.93 9.45
CA LEU A 71 -19.50 44.17 8.61
C LEU A 71 -20.07 45.58 8.81
N THR A 72 -20.10 46.10 10.04
CA THR A 72 -20.50 47.50 10.30
C THR A 72 -19.49 48.51 9.76
N TRP A 73 -18.24 48.11 9.57
CA TRP A 73 -17.18 48.95 9.01
C TRP A 73 -17.07 48.85 7.48
N THR A 74 -18.08 48.25 6.83
CA THR A 74 -18.17 48.07 5.36
C THR A 74 -16.93 47.43 4.74
N LEU A 75 -16.21 46.61 5.51
CA LEU A 75 -15.03 45.90 5.02
C LEU A 75 -15.46 44.72 4.15
N PRO A 76 -14.72 44.42 3.07
CA PRO A 76 -14.94 43.20 2.30
C PRO A 76 -14.62 42.00 3.20
N VAL A 77 -15.63 41.15 3.41
CA VAL A 77 -15.52 39.87 4.14
C VAL A 77 -15.67 38.74 3.12
N ASP A 78 -14.78 37.77 3.15
CA ASP A 78 -14.81 36.61 2.25
C ASP A 78 -15.13 35.31 3.00
N GLU A 79 -15.21 34.21 2.23
CA GLU A 79 -15.47 32.86 2.74
C GLU A 79 -14.43 32.42 3.80
N ALA A 80 -13.17 32.84 3.68
CA ALA A 80 -12.12 32.49 4.62
C ALA A 80 -12.33 33.12 6.01
N CYS A 81 -12.92 34.33 6.07
CA CYS A 81 -13.28 34.97 7.33
C CYS A 81 -14.38 34.18 8.08
N PHE A 82 -15.39 33.68 7.36
CA PHE A 82 -16.44 32.84 7.95
C PHE A 82 -15.91 31.48 8.42
N GLU A 83 -15.02 30.84 7.65
CA GLU A 83 -14.36 29.59 8.04
C GLU A 83 -13.51 29.75 9.31
N ALA A 84 -12.79 30.87 9.45
CA ALA A 84 -11.99 31.14 10.65
C ALA A 84 -12.85 31.27 11.91
N VAL A 85 -14.02 31.92 11.81
CA VAL A 85 -14.98 32.01 12.91
C VAL A 85 -15.60 30.65 13.24
N MET A 86 -15.95 29.88 12.21
CA MET A 86 -16.47 28.52 12.36
C MET A 86 -15.47 27.60 13.09
N LEU A 87 -14.19 27.63 12.72
CA LEU A 87 -13.13 26.88 13.38
C LEU A 87 -12.91 27.34 14.84
N ALA A 88 -12.98 28.65 15.11
CA ALA A 88 -12.89 29.18 16.47
C ALA A 88 -14.07 28.71 17.34
N GLN A 89 -15.30 28.75 16.82
CA GLN A 89 -16.51 28.26 17.49
C GLN A 89 -16.44 26.75 17.77
N GLY A 90 -15.92 25.97 16.81
CA GLY A 90 -15.68 24.54 16.99
C GLY A 90 -14.71 24.24 18.14
N ARG A 91 -13.59 24.96 18.22
CA ARG A 91 -12.65 24.87 19.36
C ARG A 91 -13.27 25.29 20.69
N GLY A 92 -14.21 26.25 20.65
CA GLY A 92 -15.03 26.67 21.79
C GLY A 92 -16.17 25.72 22.18
N ARG A 93 -16.21 24.48 21.64
CA ARG A 93 -17.27 23.47 21.85
C ARG A 93 -18.68 23.92 21.43
N ARG A 94 -18.79 24.87 20.50
CA ARG A 94 -20.07 25.35 19.93
C ARG A 94 -20.27 24.87 18.49
N TRP A 95 -20.19 23.56 18.29
CA TRP A 95 -20.24 22.95 16.96
C TRP A 95 -21.58 23.19 16.23
N GLU A 96 -22.71 23.23 16.94
CA GLU A 96 -24.03 23.51 16.35
C GLU A 96 -24.12 24.92 15.74
N ALA A 97 -23.61 25.92 16.46
CA ALA A 97 -23.56 27.29 15.97
C ALA A 97 -22.58 27.45 14.79
N ALA A 98 -21.47 26.68 14.82
CA ALA A 98 -20.50 26.64 13.74
C ALA A 98 -21.09 26.04 12.45
N LEU A 99 -21.92 24.99 12.54
CA LEU A 99 -22.62 24.40 11.39
C LEU A 99 -23.71 25.33 10.81
N GLN A 100 -24.30 26.19 11.63
CA GLN A 100 -25.29 27.19 11.19
C GLN A 100 -24.65 28.43 10.55
N SER A 101 -23.34 28.65 10.76
CA SER A 101 -22.58 29.71 10.11
C SER A 101 -22.38 29.38 8.63
N LYS A 102 -23.33 29.83 7.79
CA LYS A 102 -23.43 29.63 6.33
C LYS A 102 -22.10 29.28 5.63
N ALA A 103 -22.00 28.05 5.14
CA ALA A 103 -21.08 27.70 4.07
C ALA A 103 -21.64 28.26 2.75
N SER A 104 -20.97 29.25 2.17
CA SER A 104 -21.34 29.74 0.83
C SER A 104 -21.09 28.66 -0.22
N SER A 105 -22.04 28.54 -1.14
CA SER A 105 -21.97 27.70 -2.34
C SER A 105 -20.93 28.23 -3.33
N SER A 106 -19.65 28.11 -2.99
CA SER A 106 -18.55 28.54 -3.86
C SER A 106 -18.44 27.61 -5.07
N ALA A 107 -18.37 28.16 -6.29
CA ALA A 107 -18.11 27.36 -7.50
C ALA A 107 -16.63 26.90 -7.60
N ASN A 108 -15.75 27.45 -6.77
CA ASN A 108 -14.31 27.17 -6.80
C ASN A 108 -13.97 25.89 -6.03
N PHE A 109 -13.41 24.91 -6.74
CA PHE A 109 -12.98 23.62 -6.21
C PHE A 109 -12.07 23.70 -4.96
N LYS A 110 -11.05 24.58 -4.97
CA LYS A 110 -10.10 24.69 -3.84
C LYS A 110 -10.80 25.20 -2.58
N LYS A 111 -11.79 26.08 -2.75
CA LYS A 111 -12.58 26.62 -1.64
C LYS A 111 -13.55 25.58 -1.09
N LYS A 112 -14.12 24.71 -1.94
CA LYS A 112 -14.95 23.58 -1.50
C LYS A 112 -14.19 22.58 -0.63
N VAL A 113 -12.98 22.19 -1.03
CA VAL A 113 -12.13 21.26 -0.24
C VAL A 113 -11.79 21.88 1.12
N ARG A 114 -11.41 23.16 1.14
CA ARG A 114 -11.10 23.90 2.38
C ARG A 114 -12.31 23.99 3.33
N ALA A 115 -13.47 24.35 2.81
CA ALA A 115 -14.71 24.43 3.59
C ALA A 115 -15.12 23.06 4.16
N ALA A 116 -15.03 21.99 3.36
CA ALA A 116 -15.34 20.63 3.82
C ALA A 116 -14.36 20.14 4.90
N ASN A 117 -13.05 20.42 4.77
CA ASN A 117 -12.06 20.09 5.79
C ASN A 117 -12.35 20.84 7.10
N ALA A 118 -12.73 22.11 7.02
CA ALA A 118 -13.07 22.90 8.19
C ALA A 118 -14.36 22.41 8.88
N LEU A 119 -15.40 22.04 8.11
CA LEU A 119 -16.62 21.44 8.64
C LEU A 119 -16.34 20.07 9.29
N ALA A 120 -15.55 19.22 8.65
CA ALA A 120 -15.13 17.94 9.18
C ALA A 120 -14.40 18.10 10.53
N ALA A 121 -13.47 19.05 10.62
CA ALA A 121 -12.77 19.36 11.87
C ALA A 121 -13.72 19.81 13.01
N VAL A 122 -14.73 20.62 12.70
CA VAL A 122 -15.76 21.05 13.67
C VAL A 122 -16.63 19.89 14.14
N CYS A 123 -17.08 19.03 13.21
CA CYS A 123 -17.84 17.83 13.54
C CYS A 123 -17.05 16.90 14.47
N ARG A 124 -15.74 16.76 14.23
CA ARG A 124 -14.85 16.00 15.11
C ARG A 124 -14.76 16.59 16.52
N TRP A 125 -14.61 17.90 16.66
CA TRP A 125 -14.58 18.55 17.99
C TRP A 125 -15.92 18.47 18.74
N GLY A 126 -17.02 18.28 18.02
CA GLY A 126 -18.34 18.00 18.59
C GLY A 126 -18.63 16.52 18.88
N ASP A 127 -17.64 15.64 18.80
CA ASP A 127 -17.76 14.18 18.96
C ASP A 127 -18.69 13.51 17.90
N ARG A 128 -18.86 14.15 16.75
CA ARG A 128 -19.64 13.65 15.60
C ARG A 128 -18.72 13.12 14.51
N TRP A 129 -17.91 12.13 14.86
CA TRP A 129 -16.91 11.53 13.94
C TRP A 129 -17.54 11.01 12.63
N ALA A 130 -18.75 10.43 12.68
CA ALA A 130 -19.45 9.95 11.50
C ALA A 130 -19.79 11.08 10.51
N MET A 131 -20.27 12.21 11.03
CA MET A 131 -20.55 13.40 10.20
C MET A 131 -19.28 14.00 9.62
N SER A 132 -18.16 13.96 10.37
CA SER A 132 -16.85 14.41 9.86
C SER A 132 -16.42 13.60 8.63
N LEU A 133 -16.57 12.28 8.68
CA LEU A 133 -16.24 11.39 7.56
C LEU A 133 -17.19 11.58 6.39
N GLU A 134 -18.47 11.83 6.65
CA GLU A 134 -19.47 12.12 5.62
C GLU A 134 -19.12 13.40 4.83
N GLN A 135 -18.63 14.45 5.48
CA GLN A 135 -18.18 15.67 4.77
C GLN A 135 -17.02 15.40 3.81
N ILE A 136 -16.08 14.53 4.20
CA ILE A 136 -14.93 14.17 3.36
C ILE A 136 -15.36 13.22 2.23
N ARG A 137 -16.32 12.32 2.49
CA ARG A 137 -16.94 11.48 1.46
C ARG A 137 -17.75 12.33 0.47
N ALA A 138 -18.43 13.37 0.93
CA ALA A 138 -19.21 14.28 0.09
C ALA A 138 -18.32 15.00 -0.94
N LEU A 139 -17.04 15.26 -0.64
CA LEU A 139 -16.09 15.78 -1.63
C LEU A 139 -16.00 14.85 -2.85
N SER A 140 -15.89 13.54 -2.62
CA SER A 140 -15.80 12.56 -3.71
C SER A 140 -17.09 12.53 -4.56
N LEU A 141 -18.26 12.65 -3.91
CA LEU A 141 -19.56 12.73 -4.60
C LEU A 141 -19.71 14.01 -5.43
N GLN A 142 -19.10 15.11 -4.99
CA GLN A 142 -19.08 16.38 -5.72
C GLN A 142 -17.96 16.47 -6.77
N ARG A 143 -17.33 15.34 -7.13
CA ARG A 143 -16.17 15.26 -8.04
C ARG A 143 -15.00 16.16 -7.58
N CYS A 144 -14.89 16.37 -6.27
CA CYS A 144 -13.79 17.06 -5.63
C CYS A 144 -12.78 16.05 -5.08
N SER A 145 -11.53 16.09 -5.54
CA SER A 145 -10.45 15.23 -5.03
C SER A 145 -10.03 15.70 -3.63
N PRO A 146 -10.15 14.86 -2.58
CA PRO A 146 -9.62 15.16 -1.26
C PRO A 146 -8.11 15.33 -1.31
N ASP A 147 -7.57 16.24 -0.51
CA ASP A 147 -6.14 16.49 -0.38
C ASP A 147 -5.56 15.84 0.88
N SER A 148 -4.24 15.97 1.09
CA SER A 148 -3.55 15.44 2.29
C SER A 148 -4.20 15.92 3.59
N MET A 149 -4.67 17.17 3.65
CA MET A 149 -5.37 17.71 4.84
C MET A 149 -6.74 17.04 5.05
N SER A 150 -7.48 16.75 3.98
CA SER A 150 -8.72 15.99 4.06
C SER A 150 -8.49 14.63 4.69
N TYR A 151 -7.48 13.88 4.24
CA TYR A 151 -7.21 12.56 4.81
C TYR A 151 -6.71 12.63 6.27
N ASN A 152 -5.84 13.59 6.62
CA ASN A 152 -5.43 13.78 8.02
C ASN A 152 -6.62 14.11 8.93
N THR A 153 -7.58 14.89 8.44
CA THR A 153 -8.83 15.19 9.16
C THR A 153 -9.72 13.95 9.31
N ALA A 154 -9.77 13.09 8.29
CA ALA A 154 -10.48 11.81 8.37
C ALA A 154 -9.84 10.86 9.40
N LEU A 155 -8.51 10.76 9.42
CA LEU A 155 -7.78 9.95 10.41
C LEU A 155 -8.03 10.44 11.84
N ALA A 156 -8.04 11.75 12.05
CA ALA A 156 -8.39 12.34 13.35
C ALA A 156 -9.86 12.02 13.75
N ALA A 157 -10.78 11.92 12.79
CA ALA A 157 -12.14 11.48 13.07
C ALA A 157 -12.21 9.97 13.40
N CYS A 158 -11.41 9.14 12.70
CA CYS A 158 -11.29 7.71 13.00
C CYS A 158 -10.75 7.46 14.41
N GLN A 159 -9.82 8.29 14.89
CA GLN A 159 -9.34 8.27 16.27
C GLN A 159 -10.50 8.50 17.26
N THR A 160 -11.28 9.56 17.08
CA THR A 160 -12.43 9.87 17.94
C THR A 160 -13.49 8.77 17.91
N GLY A 161 -13.73 8.18 16.74
CA GLY A 161 -14.68 7.08 16.56
C GLY A 161 -14.13 5.68 16.89
N SER A 162 -12.88 5.55 17.32
CA SER A 162 -12.20 4.24 17.52
C SER A 162 -12.28 3.28 16.32
N CYS A 163 -12.33 3.82 15.10
CA CYS A 163 -12.54 3.08 13.85
C CYS A 163 -11.20 2.72 13.19
N TRP A 164 -10.45 1.80 13.77
CA TRP A 164 -9.11 1.40 13.31
C TRP A 164 -9.10 0.83 11.89
N ALA A 165 -10.11 0.04 11.51
CA ALA A 165 -10.18 -0.56 10.17
C ALA A 165 -10.33 0.49 9.07
N LEU A 166 -11.11 1.55 9.35
CA LEU A 166 -11.24 2.68 8.44
C LEU A 166 -9.97 3.53 8.39
N SER A 167 -9.28 3.67 9.52
CA SER A 167 -7.97 4.33 9.59
C SER A 167 -6.94 3.63 8.69
N ALA A 168 -6.88 2.29 8.72
CA ALA A 168 -6.05 1.49 7.82
C ALA A 168 -6.38 1.70 6.34
N TYR A 169 -7.67 1.64 5.98
CA TYR A 169 -8.13 1.90 4.62
C TYR A 169 -7.74 3.30 4.13
N LEU A 170 -7.88 4.32 4.97
CA LEU A 170 -7.53 5.70 4.61
C LEU A 170 -6.02 5.88 4.43
N LEU A 171 -5.20 5.27 5.30
CA LEU A 171 -3.75 5.28 5.18
C LEU A 171 -3.26 4.58 3.90
N GLU A 172 -3.86 3.45 3.56
CA GLU A 172 -3.55 2.74 2.32
C GLU A 172 -3.91 3.60 1.09
N ARG A 173 -5.07 4.25 1.11
CA ARG A 173 -5.46 5.20 0.05
C ARG A 173 -4.53 6.39 -0.05
N MET A 174 -4.08 6.96 1.08
CA MET A 174 -3.07 8.02 1.07
C MET A 174 -1.77 7.55 0.45
N ARG A 175 -1.33 6.33 0.78
CA ARG A 175 -0.13 5.72 0.21
C ARG A 175 -0.24 5.54 -1.31
N ASN A 176 -1.37 5.03 -1.79
CA ASN A 176 -1.63 4.83 -3.22
C ASN A 176 -1.67 6.16 -3.98
N LEU A 177 -2.18 7.23 -3.34
CA LEU A 177 -2.20 8.58 -3.89
C LEU A 177 -0.90 9.38 -3.65
N SER A 178 0.12 8.75 -3.05
CA SER A 178 1.40 9.39 -2.71
C SER A 178 1.27 10.62 -1.80
N PHE A 179 0.22 10.69 -0.98
CA PHE A 179 0.09 11.72 0.04
C PHE A 179 0.96 11.39 1.25
N LYS A 180 1.69 12.39 1.76
CA LYS A 180 2.48 12.27 2.99
C LYS A 180 1.59 12.55 4.20
N LEU A 181 1.84 11.80 5.27
CA LEU A 181 1.26 12.08 6.58
C LEU A 181 2.08 13.16 7.27
N ASP A 182 1.39 13.96 8.06
CA ASP A 182 2.02 14.83 9.05
C ASP A 182 2.05 14.13 10.42
N GLU A 183 2.70 14.78 11.38
CA GLU A 183 2.81 14.27 12.76
C GLU A 183 1.44 14.00 13.40
N ALA A 184 0.46 14.87 13.12
CA ALA A 184 -0.89 14.76 13.67
C ALA A 184 -1.66 13.57 13.10
N GLY A 185 -1.55 13.33 11.78
CA GLY A 185 -2.13 12.18 11.10
C GLY A 185 -1.53 10.86 11.57
N CYS A 186 -0.21 10.83 11.79
CA CYS A 186 0.45 9.65 12.35
C CYS A 186 -0.03 9.35 13.78
N ASN A 187 -0.11 10.38 14.62
CA ASN A 187 -0.59 10.22 15.99
C ASN A 187 -2.06 9.75 16.06
N ALA A 188 -2.92 10.30 15.20
CA ALA A 188 -4.32 9.90 15.11
C ALA A 188 -4.46 8.44 14.67
N ALA A 189 -3.67 8.01 13.68
CA ALA A 189 -3.65 6.63 13.23
C ALA A 189 -3.15 5.68 14.33
N SER A 190 -2.00 5.94 14.95
CA SER A 190 -1.45 5.13 16.06
C SER A 190 -2.46 5.00 17.20
N SER A 191 -3.15 6.09 17.55
CA SER A 191 -4.18 6.09 18.59
C SER A 191 -5.41 5.26 18.19
N SER A 192 -5.86 5.34 16.93
CA SER A 192 -6.95 4.49 16.45
C SER A 192 -6.58 3.00 16.51
N TYR A 193 -5.33 2.64 16.17
CA TYR A 193 -4.82 1.27 16.25
C TYR A 193 -4.67 0.77 17.69
N ALA A 194 -4.31 1.66 18.62
CA ALA A 194 -4.30 1.36 20.04
C ALA A 194 -5.68 0.92 20.53
N GLU A 195 -6.74 1.60 20.08
CA GLU A 195 -8.10 1.21 20.44
C GLU A 195 -8.49 -0.16 19.87
N GLY A 196 -8.01 -0.50 18.68
CA GLY A 196 -8.23 -1.79 18.02
C GLY A 196 -7.35 -2.96 18.50
N GLY A 197 -6.31 -2.71 19.30
CA GLY A 197 -5.31 -3.73 19.64
C GLY A 197 -4.39 -4.13 18.48
N CYS A 198 -4.37 -3.34 17.41
CA CYS A 198 -3.60 -3.55 16.18
C CYS A 198 -2.14 -3.10 16.39
N TRP A 199 -1.34 -3.93 17.07
CA TRP A 199 0.00 -3.56 17.49
C TRP A 199 1.01 -3.46 16.34
N GLU A 200 0.88 -4.29 15.30
CA GLU A 200 1.78 -4.28 14.13
C GLU A 200 1.64 -2.98 13.34
N GLU A 201 0.41 -2.59 13.03
CA GLU A 201 0.10 -1.35 12.31
C GLU A 201 0.50 -0.12 13.13
N SER A 202 0.34 -0.18 14.46
CA SER A 202 0.79 0.88 15.35
C SER A 202 2.32 1.02 15.37
N LEU A 203 3.07 -0.08 15.33
CA LEU A 203 4.53 -0.07 15.22
C LEU A 203 5.01 0.38 13.84
N ASP A 204 4.32 -0.01 12.77
CA ASP A 204 4.59 0.46 11.41
C ASP A 204 4.43 1.98 11.30
N MET A 205 3.46 2.57 12.01
CA MET A 205 3.30 4.01 12.10
C MET A 205 4.46 4.70 12.83
N LEU A 206 5.01 4.10 13.88
CA LEU A 206 6.23 4.61 14.53
C LEU A 206 7.46 4.48 13.64
N ALA A 207 7.59 3.36 12.92
CA ALA A 207 8.64 3.18 11.95
C ALA A 207 8.54 4.23 10.83
N TYR A 208 7.33 4.54 10.38
CA TYR A 208 7.07 5.60 9.40
C TYR A 208 7.48 6.98 9.92
N LEU A 209 7.10 7.34 11.16
CA LEU A 209 7.52 8.61 11.79
C LEU A 209 9.06 8.74 11.83
N ARG A 210 9.75 7.66 12.19
CA ARG A 210 11.22 7.59 12.22
C ARG A 210 11.85 7.73 10.84
N LEU A 211 11.41 6.92 9.87
CA LEU A 211 11.92 6.92 8.50
C LEU A 211 11.67 8.26 7.81
N SER A 212 10.56 8.93 8.14
CA SER A 212 10.18 10.23 7.59
C SER A 212 10.79 11.42 8.35
N ARG A 213 11.57 11.18 9.41
CA ARG A 213 12.17 12.20 10.29
C ARG A 213 11.14 13.20 10.86
N LEU A 214 9.95 12.71 11.16
CA LEU A 214 8.88 13.47 11.81
C LEU A 214 9.05 13.44 13.33
N ALA A 215 8.62 14.49 14.05
CA ALA A 215 8.78 14.51 15.50
C ALA A 215 7.90 13.44 16.16
N LEU A 216 8.53 12.59 16.97
CA LEU A 216 7.81 11.58 17.74
C LEU A 216 7.11 12.24 18.93
N GLN A 217 5.78 12.16 18.98
CA GLN A 217 5.00 12.65 20.11
C GLN A 217 4.85 11.54 21.18
N ALA A 218 4.87 11.93 22.46
CA ALA A 218 4.67 11.01 23.59
C ALA A 218 3.35 10.23 23.50
N ALA A 219 2.30 10.87 22.94
CA ALA A 219 1.00 10.24 22.69
C ALA A 219 1.09 9.09 21.68
N SER A 220 1.92 9.19 20.63
CA SER A 220 2.07 8.13 19.62
C SER A 220 2.81 6.92 20.20
N GLY A 221 3.86 7.15 21.00
CA GLY A 221 4.55 6.06 21.72
C GLY A 221 3.66 5.37 22.75
N SER A 222 2.83 6.13 23.46
CA SER A 222 1.86 5.61 24.44
C SER A 222 0.75 4.80 23.76
N ALA A 223 0.25 5.26 22.61
CA ALA A 223 -0.71 4.53 21.80
C ALA A 223 -0.17 3.16 21.35
N CYS A 224 1.09 3.09 20.90
CA CYS A 224 1.72 1.82 20.52
C CYS A 224 1.91 0.88 21.71
N ALA A 225 2.28 1.42 22.87
CA ALA A 225 2.37 0.64 24.11
C ALA A 225 1.00 0.05 24.50
N THR A 226 -0.07 0.84 24.40
CA THR A 226 -1.45 0.40 24.64
C THR A 226 -1.90 -0.66 23.63
N ALA A 227 -1.55 -0.53 22.35
CA ALA A 227 -1.84 -1.54 21.32
C ALA A 227 -1.16 -2.90 21.64
N CYS A 228 0.10 -2.85 22.09
CA CYS A 228 0.87 -4.04 22.48
C CYS A 228 0.34 -4.68 23.79
N ASP A 229 -0.13 -3.87 24.73
CA ASP A 229 -0.74 -4.33 25.99
C ASP A 229 -2.05 -5.08 25.70
N ARG A 230 -2.94 -4.49 24.88
CA ARG A 230 -4.23 -5.10 24.51
C ARG A 230 -4.09 -6.38 23.69
N SER A 231 -2.99 -6.55 22.95
CA SER A 231 -2.71 -7.75 22.15
C SER A 231 -1.87 -8.80 22.88
N SER A 232 -1.54 -8.61 24.17
CA SER A 232 -0.68 -9.50 24.96
C SER A 232 0.74 -9.71 24.39
N THR A 233 1.20 -8.82 23.51
CA THR A 233 2.51 -8.87 22.83
C THR A 233 3.57 -8.01 23.52
N TRP A 234 3.58 -8.03 24.86
CA TRP A 234 4.36 -7.15 25.72
C TRP A 234 5.88 -7.10 25.47
N LYS A 235 6.47 -8.17 24.91
CA LYS A 235 7.90 -8.22 24.58
C LYS A 235 8.31 -7.16 23.54
N TRP A 236 7.44 -6.87 22.59
CA TRP A 236 7.68 -5.84 21.57
C TRP A 236 7.57 -4.43 22.14
N ALA A 237 6.63 -4.21 23.08
CA ALA A 237 6.55 -2.95 23.84
C ALA A 237 7.82 -2.68 24.64
N VAL A 238 8.38 -3.69 25.31
CA VAL A 238 9.63 -3.54 26.10
C VAL A 238 10.83 -3.25 25.20
N SER A 239 10.96 -3.95 24.07
CA SER A 239 12.02 -3.71 23.07
C SER A 239 11.94 -2.29 22.50
N MET A 240 10.71 -1.83 22.22
CA MET A 240 10.44 -0.48 21.73
C MET A 240 10.84 0.58 22.78
N VAL A 241 10.48 0.42 24.04
CA VAL A 241 10.84 1.35 25.12
C VAL A 241 12.35 1.43 25.32
N HIS A 242 13.07 0.31 25.24
CA HIS A 242 14.53 0.29 25.26
C HIS A 242 15.15 1.06 24.08
N SER A 243 14.58 0.89 22.88
CA SER A 243 15.00 1.64 21.68
C SER A 243 14.71 3.14 21.79
N LEU A 244 13.61 3.54 22.43
CA LEU A 244 13.26 4.95 22.65
C LEU A 244 14.13 5.60 23.74
N GLN A 245 14.51 4.86 24.78
CA GLN A 245 15.41 5.34 25.84
C GLN A 245 16.84 5.60 25.34
N SER A 246 17.35 4.79 24.42
CA SER A 246 18.69 5.01 23.84
C SER A 246 18.80 6.30 23.01
N GLU A 247 17.67 6.83 22.53
CA GLU A 247 17.61 8.07 21.73
C GLU A 247 17.34 9.31 22.61
N CYS A 248 16.67 9.16 23.76
CA CYS A 248 16.29 10.26 24.66
C CYS A 248 17.45 10.97 25.39
N VAL A 249 18.68 10.46 25.29
CA VAL A 249 19.87 11.09 25.91
C VAL A 249 20.22 12.43 25.23
N THR A 250 19.56 12.80 24.12
CA THR A 250 19.84 14.01 23.33
C THR A 250 18.71 15.05 23.27
N ALA A 251 17.51 14.77 23.80
CA ALA A 251 16.35 15.66 23.68
C ALA A 251 15.88 16.22 25.03
N SER A 252 15.55 17.51 25.08
CA SER A 252 15.21 18.28 26.29
C SER A 252 13.81 18.02 26.87
N THR A 253 13.06 17.04 26.37
CA THR A 253 11.70 16.71 26.83
C THR A 253 11.59 15.20 27.08
N PRO A 254 11.16 14.74 28.27
CA PRO A 254 10.99 13.32 28.53
C PRO A 254 9.89 12.74 27.64
N VAL A 255 10.25 11.76 26.79
CA VAL A 255 9.36 11.10 25.82
C VAL A 255 8.54 9.96 26.46
N ILE A 256 8.83 9.61 27.71
CA ILE A 256 8.24 8.46 28.40
C ILE A 256 7.22 8.96 29.43
N ASP A 257 5.94 8.73 29.16
CA ASP A 257 4.82 8.99 30.08
C ASP A 257 4.60 7.80 31.03
N SER A 258 3.91 8.06 32.14
CA SER A 258 3.43 7.14 33.16
C SER A 258 2.69 5.90 32.63
N GLU A 259 2.00 6.00 31.50
CA GLU A 259 1.28 4.88 30.87
C GLU A 259 2.24 3.85 30.25
N VAL A 260 3.32 4.29 29.61
CA VAL A 260 4.35 3.43 29.03
C VAL A 260 5.05 2.63 30.15
N LEU A 261 5.28 3.28 31.29
CA LEU A 261 5.84 2.66 32.50
C LEU A 261 4.87 1.66 33.14
N ALA A 262 3.56 1.97 33.14
CA ALA A 262 2.53 1.08 33.66
C ALA A 262 2.37 -0.19 32.80
N VAL A 263 2.50 -0.09 31.47
CA VAL A 263 2.53 -1.24 30.55
C VAL A 263 3.77 -2.12 30.78
N THR A 264 4.94 -1.50 31.03
CA THR A 264 6.17 -2.25 31.36
C THR A 264 6.08 -2.98 32.70
N LEU A 265 5.43 -2.37 33.70
CA LEU A 265 5.17 -2.99 35.00
C LEU A 265 4.21 -4.19 34.87
N ARG A 266 3.09 -4.04 34.16
CA ARG A 266 2.13 -5.14 33.89
C ARG A 266 2.78 -6.29 33.11
N ALA A 267 3.61 -5.98 32.12
CA ALA A 267 4.39 -6.95 31.37
C ALA A 267 5.37 -7.75 32.25
N SER A 268 5.99 -7.08 33.22
CA SER A 268 6.94 -7.72 34.16
C SER A 268 6.25 -8.67 35.15
N GLU A 269 5.02 -8.35 35.56
CA GLU A 269 4.20 -9.16 36.46
C GLU A 269 3.64 -10.41 35.76
N ALA A 270 3.23 -10.29 34.48
CA ALA A 270 2.76 -11.42 33.67
C ALA A 270 3.89 -12.41 33.28
N GLY A 271 5.14 -11.94 33.24
CA GLY A 271 6.33 -12.72 32.87
C GLY A 271 7.08 -13.40 34.02
N GLY A 272 6.59 -13.34 35.25
CA GLY A 272 7.22 -14.01 36.41
C GLY A 272 8.63 -13.54 36.77
N SER A 273 9.06 -12.37 36.28
CA SER A 273 10.43 -11.86 36.45
C SER A 273 10.44 -10.62 37.34
N SER A 274 10.51 -10.85 38.64
CA SER A 274 10.60 -9.82 39.71
C SER A 274 11.91 -9.00 39.72
N GLY A 275 12.73 -9.08 38.66
CA GLY A 275 14.08 -8.49 38.59
C GLY A 275 14.23 -7.24 37.71
N LEU A 276 13.20 -6.82 36.97
CA LEU A 276 13.32 -5.75 35.95
C LEU A 276 12.99 -4.32 36.45
N VAL A 277 12.54 -4.17 37.69
CA VAL A 277 11.97 -2.91 38.20
C VAL A 277 13.01 -1.85 38.61
N PRO A 278 14.22 -2.17 39.15
CA PRO A 278 15.11 -1.12 39.67
C PRO A 278 15.91 -0.32 38.61
N SER A 279 15.98 -0.75 37.35
CA SER A 279 16.84 -0.11 36.33
C SER A 279 16.15 0.96 35.48
N LEU A 280 14.85 1.20 35.68
CA LEU A 280 14.02 2.10 34.86
C LEU A 280 13.77 3.49 35.51
N TRP A 281 14.34 3.77 36.69
CA TRP A 281 14.04 4.96 37.47
C TRP A 281 15.18 5.98 37.51
N CYS A 282 15.02 7.12 36.83
CA CYS A 282 15.85 8.33 37.00
C CYS A 282 14.97 9.59 36.84
N GLY A 283 14.32 10.05 37.93
CA GLY A 283 13.54 11.31 37.96
C GLY A 283 12.78 11.50 39.29
N PRO A 284 12.54 12.76 39.74
CA PRO A 284 12.02 13.05 41.07
C PRO A 284 10.52 12.72 41.20
N ALA A 285 10.15 12.14 42.34
CA ALA A 285 8.82 11.67 42.66
C ALA A 285 7.83 12.83 42.91
N MET A 286 6.88 13.03 42.01
CA MET A 286 5.61 13.72 42.29
C MET A 286 4.50 13.11 41.43
N GLU A 287 3.38 12.78 42.10
CA GLU A 287 2.05 12.42 41.56
C GLU A 287 1.88 11.06 40.85
N LEU A 288 1.98 9.96 41.61
CA LEU A 288 1.51 8.61 41.21
C LEU A 288 0.39 8.05 42.11
N GLY A 289 -0.34 8.92 42.82
CA GLY A 289 -1.34 8.50 43.82
C GLY A 289 -2.68 8.03 43.24
N GLY A 290 -3.06 8.45 42.04
CA GLY A 290 -4.43 8.27 41.52
C GLY A 290 -4.70 6.91 40.85
N SER A 291 -3.81 6.50 39.94
CA SER A 291 -4.06 5.33 39.07
C SER A 291 -3.71 3.98 39.73
N LEU A 292 -2.69 3.96 40.60
CA LEU A 292 -2.32 2.77 41.40
C LEU A 292 -3.38 2.41 42.45
N GLY A 293 -4.12 3.40 42.96
CA GLY A 293 -5.13 3.20 44.00
C GLY A 293 -6.43 2.53 43.50
N GLN A 294 -6.82 2.75 42.25
CA GLN A 294 -8.09 2.23 41.72
C GLN A 294 -8.02 0.78 41.24
N HIS A 295 -6.83 0.24 40.93
CA HIS A 295 -6.68 -1.13 40.44
C HIS A 295 -6.19 -2.14 41.50
N CYS A 296 -5.59 -1.68 42.61
CA CYS A 296 -5.27 -2.57 43.75
C CYS A 296 -6.53 -3.06 44.51
N GLY A 297 -7.70 -2.46 44.26
CA GLY A 297 -8.96 -2.85 44.90
C GLY A 297 -9.66 -4.07 44.30
N SER A 298 -9.35 -4.47 43.07
CA SER A 298 -10.09 -5.52 42.34
C SER A 298 -9.41 -6.89 42.31
N LEU A 299 -8.17 -7.00 42.80
CA LEU A 299 -7.45 -8.26 42.95
C LEU A 299 -7.20 -8.51 44.44
N GLY A 300 -8.10 -9.24 45.08
CA GLY A 300 -8.00 -9.65 46.46
C GLY A 300 -6.76 -10.51 46.73
N THR A 301 -5.62 -9.86 47.00
CA THR A 301 -4.47 -10.46 47.67
C THR A 301 -3.92 -9.46 48.68
N GLY A 302 -3.89 -9.90 49.94
CA GLY A 302 -3.55 -9.06 51.09
C GLY A 302 -2.12 -8.53 51.05
N SER A 303 -2.01 -7.23 51.34
CA SER A 303 -0.95 -6.57 52.10
C SER A 303 0.46 -7.19 52.05
N ARG A 304 1.32 -6.70 51.15
CA ARG A 304 2.78 -6.74 51.35
C ARG A 304 3.31 -5.32 51.56
N LYS A 305 3.22 -4.84 52.81
CA LYS A 305 4.15 -3.82 53.32
C LYS A 305 5.49 -4.52 53.59
N LEU A 306 6.59 -3.90 53.16
CA LEU A 306 7.95 -4.30 53.51
C LEU A 306 8.13 -4.37 55.04
N ALA A 307 8.62 -5.49 55.56
CA ALA A 307 9.30 -5.56 56.87
C ALA A 307 10.19 -6.81 56.99
N LEU A 308 11.34 -6.64 57.64
CA LEU A 308 12.47 -7.55 57.82
C LEU A 308 12.24 -8.69 58.86
N GLY A 309 12.81 -9.89 58.60
CA GLY A 309 13.36 -10.82 59.61
C GLY A 309 12.41 -11.74 60.43
N PRO A 310 12.92 -12.73 61.20
CA PRO A 310 12.95 -14.15 60.77
C PRO A 310 12.34 -15.22 61.74
N LYS A 311 12.21 -16.47 61.22
CA LYS A 311 12.03 -17.81 61.87
C LYS A 311 10.59 -18.28 62.24
N LEU A 312 10.14 -19.42 61.65
CA LEU A 312 9.86 -20.73 62.31
C LEU A 312 9.03 -21.73 61.45
N ARG A 313 9.65 -22.89 61.18
CA ARG A 313 9.20 -24.32 61.15
C ARG A 313 7.76 -24.80 60.80
N LEU A 314 7.75 -25.75 59.83
CA LEU A 314 7.17 -27.13 59.80
C LEU A 314 5.64 -27.40 59.85
N ARG A 315 5.11 -28.06 58.79
CA ARG A 315 4.56 -29.45 58.68
C ARG A 315 3.76 -29.61 57.36
N ALA A 316 4.16 -30.48 56.41
CA ALA A 316 3.70 -31.87 56.17
C ALA A 316 2.15 -32.00 56.06
N THR A 317 1.56 -32.45 54.94
CA THR A 317 1.42 -33.87 54.52
C THR A 317 1.28 -34.10 52.99
N ARG A 318 1.65 -35.32 52.56
CA ARG A 318 1.75 -35.93 51.20
C ARG A 318 0.45 -36.69 50.77
N PRO A 319 0.43 -37.59 49.73
CA PRO A 319 0.63 -37.46 48.27
C PRO A 319 -0.43 -38.28 47.43
N LEU A 320 -0.13 -38.54 46.13
CA LEU A 320 -0.60 -39.60 45.18
C LEU A 320 -1.33 -39.02 43.95
N ASN A 321 -1.16 -39.47 42.70
CA ASN A 321 -0.26 -40.46 42.10
C ASN A 321 -0.13 -40.22 40.58
N ILE A 322 0.95 -40.75 40.02
CA ILE A 322 1.33 -40.84 38.60
C ILE A 322 0.53 -41.93 37.88
N CYS A 323 0.26 -41.77 36.58
CA CYS A 323 0.34 -42.86 35.59
C CYS A 323 0.58 -42.31 34.16
N THR A 324 1.74 -42.68 33.62
CA THR A 324 2.18 -42.64 32.22
C THR A 324 1.51 -43.76 31.39
N VAL A 325 1.50 -43.64 30.04
CA VAL A 325 2.20 -44.56 29.09
C VAL A 325 1.71 -44.41 27.62
N ALA A 326 2.72 -44.23 26.75
CA ALA A 326 2.98 -44.70 25.38
C ALA A 326 2.27 -44.19 24.10
N SER A 327 3.19 -43.79 23.22
CA SER A 327 3.20 -43.60 21.76
C SER A 327 3.25 -44.92 20.97
N LEU A 328 2.77 -44.92 19.71
CA LEU A 328 3.47 -45.47 18.51
C LEU A 328 2.69 -45.14 17.21
N PRO A 329 3.37 -45.07 16.03
CA PRO A 329 2.86 -44.48 14.78
C PRO A 329 2.41 -45.52 13.73
N LEU A 330 1.62 -45.10 12.75
CA LEU A 330 1.16 -45.95 11.64
C LEU A 330 1.84 -45.57 10.30
N VAL A 331 2.51 -46.56 9.72
CA VAL A 331 3.04 -46.62 8.36
C VAL A 331 1.98 -47.25 7.45
N ILE A 332 1.71 -46.70 6.26
CA ILE A 332 1.01 -47.44 5.19
C ILE A 332 1.77 -47.32 3.86
N ALA A 333 1.93 -48.50 3.25
CA ALA A 333 2.76 -48.82 2.12
C ALA A 333 2.07 -48.63 0.75
N THR A 334 2.91 -48.43 -0.26
CA THR A 334 2.63 -48.41 -1.70
C THR A 334 2.12 -49.75 -2.26
N ARG A 335 1.19 -49.72 -3.22
CA ARG A 335 0.95 -50.82 -4.18
C ARG A 335 0.85 -50.29 -5.62
N ARG A 336 1.65 -50.89 -6.51
CA ARG A 336 1.58 -50.79 -7.99
C ARG A 336 0.87 -52.03 -8.56
N LEU A 337 0.18 -51.91 -9.71
CA LEU A 337 -0.07 -52.95 -10.75
C LEU A 337 -0.80 -52.29 -11.98
N PRO A 338 -0.86 -52.89 -13.19
CA PRO A 338 -0.15 -52.38 -14.39
C PRO A 338 -1.03 -52.08 -15.63
N LEU A 339 -0.35 -51.59 -16.68
CA LEU A 339 -0.79 -51.12 -18.01
C LEU A 339 -1.36 -52.16 -18.99
N ARG A 340 -2.25 -51.68 -19.89
CA ARG A 340 -2.50 -51.98 -21.34
C ARG A 340 -4.03 -52.03 -21.59
N LEU A 341 -4.67 -51.53 -22.66
CA LEU A 341 -4.33 -51.10 -24.03
C LEU A 341 -5.60 -50.44 -24.60
N ARG A 342 -5.52 -49.32 -25.33
CA ARG A 342 -6.17 -49.15 -26.66
C ARG A 342 -5.72 -47.85 -27.33
N ARG A 343 -5.12 -48.04 -28.50
CA ARG A 343 -4.75 -47.04 -29.52
C ARG A 343 -5.99 -46.62 -30.33
N ALA A 344 -5.84 -45.45 -30.94
CA ALA A 344 -6.49 -44.94 -32.16
C ALA A 344 -7.76 -44.08 -32.00
N ALA A 345 -7.52 -42.79 -31.67
CA ALA A 345 -8.11 -41.67 -32.41
C ALA A 345 -7.00 -40.61 -32.55
N GLY A 346 -6.59 -40.32 -33.78
CA GLY A 346 -5.44 -39.49 -34.09
C GLY A 346 -5.72 -37.98 -34.07
N SER A 347 -4.62 -37.23 -33.89
CA SER A 347 -4.45 -35.79 -34.12
C SER A 347 -4.98 -34.83 -33.05
N LEU A 348 -4.34 -34.83 -31.89
CA LEU A 348 -4.02 -33.66 -31.06
C LEU A 348 -2.98 -34.13 -30.01
N ALA A 349 -1.77 -34.42 -30.46
CA ALA A 349 -0.67 -34.56 -29.53
C ALA A 349 -0.40 -33.17 -28.95
N SER A 350 -0.66 -32.99 -27.66
CA SER A 350 -0.27 -31.78 -26.92
C SER A 350 1.20 -31.49 -27.20
N MET A 351 1.52 -30.34 -27.79
CA MET A 351 2.90 -29.88 -27.83
C MET A 351 3.32 -29.53 -26.40
N ALA A 352 3.84 -30.52 -25.67
CA ALA A 352 4.41 -30.32 -24.35
C ALA A 352 5.64 -29.40 -24.48
N GLY A 353 5.51 -28.14 -24.05
CA GLY A 353 6.59 -27.14 -24.10
C GLY A 353 6.29 -25.94 -25.02
N VAL A 354 7.31 -25.12 -25.24
CA VAL A 354 7.22 -23.95 -26.11
C VAL A 354 7.53 -24.35 -27.56
N PRO A 355 6.68 -23.97 -28.54
CA PRO A 355 6.87 -24.37 -29.94
C PRO A 355 8.14 -23.73 -30.55
N PRO A 356 8.77 -24.37 -31.55
CA PRO A 356 9.87 -23.77 -32.31
C PRO A 356 9.44 -22.48 -33.03
N LEU A 357 10.43 -21.68 -33.45
CA LEU A 357 10.19 -20.54 -34.34
C LEU A 357 9.48 -20.99 -35.61
N HIS A 358 8.56 -20.17 -36.11
CA HIS A 358 7.91 -20.46 -37.37
C HIS A 358 8.86 -20.16 -38.54
N GLU A 359 9.07 -21.14 -39.42
CA GLU A 359 10.02 -20.99 -40.54
C GLU A 359 9.63 -19.84 -41.48
N SER A 360 8.33 -19.66 -41.76
CA SER A 360 7.86 -18.55 -42.59
C SER A 360 8.06 -17.19 -41.94
N SER A 361 8.02 -17.11 -40.60
CA SER A 361 8.31 -15.88 -39.87
C SER A 361 9.77 -15.48 -40.06
N ALA A 362 10.69 -16.43 -39.88
CA ALA A 362 12.11 -16.20 -40.05
C ALA A 362 12.47 -15.79 -41.50
N GLU A 363 11.87 -16.43 -42.50
CA GLU A 363 12.12 -16.10 -43.91
C GLU A 363 11.60 -14.70 -44.28
N LEU A 364 10.41 -14.33 -43.82
CA LEU A 364 9.82 -13.01 -44.05
C LEU A 364 10.65 -11.89 -43.39
N LEU A 365 11.09 -12.10 -42.15
CA LEU A 365 11.95 -11.15 -41.45
C LEU A 365 13.30 -11.00 -42.17
N LYS A 366 13.87 -12.10 -42.67
CA LYS A 366 15.12 -12.08 -43.42
C LYS A 366 15.02 -11.26 -44.71
N GLN A 367 13.88 -11.29 -45.40
CA GLN A 367 13.62 -10.43 -46.58
C GLN A 367 13.65 -8.93 -46.23
N HIS A 368 13.39 -8.58 -44.97
CA HIS A 368 13.47 -7.21 -44.45
C HIS A 368 14.83 -6.90 -43.77
N GLY A 369 15.83 -7.77 -43.92
CA GLY A 369 17.15 -7.60 -43.28
C GLY A 369 17.16 -7.87 -41.78
N ILE A 370 16.11 -8.51 -41.25
CA ILE A 370 15.96 -8.81 -39.82
C ILE A 370 16.25 -10.30 -39.60
N SER A 371 17.17 -10.62 -38.70
CA SER A 371 17.44 -12.01 -38.31
C SER A 371 16.72 -12.36 -37.02
N LEU A 372 16.02 -13.49 -37.00
CA LEU A 372 15.36 -14.05 -35.83
C LEU A 372 16.04 -15.36 -35.42
N THR A 373 16.48 -15.47 -34.17
CA THR A 373 17.17 -16.67 -33.64
C THR A 373 16.52 -17.13 -32.35
N ALA A 374 16.24 -18.43 -32.22
CA ALA A 374 15.57 -18.97 -31.05
C ALA A 374 16.42 -18.78 -29.79
N ILE A 375 15.77 -18.43 -28.68
CA ILE A 375 16.33 -18.57 -27.33
C ILE A 375 15.60 -19.77 -26.73
N GLU A 376 16.36 -20.71 -26.16
CA GLU A 376 15.82 -21.94 -25.60
C GLU A 376 15.79 -21.87 -24.06
N PRO A 377 14.72 -22.40 -23.41
CA PRO A 377 13.58 -23.09 -24.03
C PRO A 377 12.50 -22.15 -24.58
N MET A 378 12.61 -20.83 -24.38
CA MET A 378 11.58 -19.87 -24.77
C MET A 378 12.16 -18.50 -25.15
N GLY A 379 11.36 -17.73 -25.89
CA GLY A 379 11.72 -16.43 -26.46
C GLY A 379 12.53 -16.54 -27.75
N ALA A 380 12.89 -15.37 -28.30
CA ALA A 380 13.78 -15.27 -29.46
C ALA A 380 14.56 -13.96 -29.47
N ARG A 381 15.67 -13.94 -30.20
CA ARG A 381 16.53 -12.77 -30.40
C ARG A 381 16.32 -12.19 -31.79
N VAL A 382 16.14 -10.88 -31.85
CA VAL A 382 15.99 -10.07 -33.06
C VAL A 382 17.26 -9.23 -33.24
N ARG A 383 17.85 -9.28 -34.43
CA ARG A 383 18.90 -8.35 -34.89
C ARG A 383 18.52 -7.77 -36.25
N GLY A 384 19.04 -6.59 -36.56
CA GLY A 384 18.75 -5.88 -37.82
C GLY A 384 17.51 -4.98 -37.76
N LEU A 385 16.81 -4.91 -36.62
CA LEU A 385 15.76 -3.92 -36.38
C LEU A 385 16.20 -2.94 -35.29
N ASP A 386 16.35 -1.67 -35.66
CA ASP A 386 16.71 -0.59 -34.73
C ASP A 386 15.43 0.08 -34.19
N LEU A 387 15.20 -0.03 -32.88
CA LEU A 387 14.03 0.52 -32.20
C LEU A 387 14.00 2.04 -32.13
N ARG A 388 15.13 2.71 -32.43
CA ARG A 388 15.21 4.18 -32.55
C ARG A 388 14.65 4.67 -33.90
N GLY A 389 14.59 3.76 -34.87
CA GLY A 389 14.09 4.02 -36.22
C GLY A 389 12.57 4.15 -36.31
N PRO A 390 12.03 4.21 -37.53
CA PRO A 390 10.58 4.24 -37.76
C PRO A 390 9.91 2.94 -37.30
N GLU A 391 8.58 3.00 -37.12
CA GLU A 391 7.75 1.83 -36.83
C GLU A 391 7.98 0.73 -37.89
N PRO A 392 8.12 -0.55 -37.50
CA PRO A 392 8.22 -1.66 -38.44
C PRO A 392 6.99 -1.73 -39.34
N THR A 393 7.16 -2.25 -40.57
CA THR A 393 6.01 -2.44 -41.48
C THR A 393 4.94 -3.31 -40.80
N PRO A 394 3.64 -3.13 -41.14
CA PRO A 394 2.57 -3.90 -40.51
C PRO A 394 2.76 -5.42 -40.59
N GLU A 395 3.37 -5.91 -41.67
CA GLU A 395 3.67 -7.33 -41.86
C GLU A 395 4.80 -7.82 -40.95
N VAL A 396 5.91 -7.08 -40.85
CA VAL A 396 7.02 -7.37 -39.91
C VAL A 396 6.52 -7.35 -38.47
N ARG A 397 5.77 -6.30 -38.10
CA ARG A 397 5.18 -6.19 -36.75
C ARG A 397 4.31 -7.40 -36.42
N ARG A 398 3.36 -7.75 -37.30
CA ARG A 398 2.45 -8.88 -37.07
C ARG A 398 3.23 -10.17 -36.80
N VAL A 399 4.25 -10.45 -37.61
CA VAL A 399 5.09 -11.65 -37.44
C VAL A 399 5.83 -11.63 -36.10
N LEU A 400 6.39 -10.50 -35.69
CA LEU A 400 7.05 -10.36 -34.39
C LEU A 400 6.06 -10.56 -33.23
N GLU A 401 4.83 -10.03 -33.33
CA GLU A 401 3.78 -10.24 -32.33
C GLU A 401 3.31 -11.70 -32.26
N GLU A 402 3.18 -12.38 -33.41
CA GLU A 402 2.86 -13.82 -33.47
C GLU A 402 3.95 -14.67 -32.80
N GLU A 403 5.23 -14.34 -33.01
CA GLU A 403 6.34 -15.02 -32.33
C GLU A 403 6.39 -14.70 -30.83
N MET A 404 6.11 -13.45 -30.41
CA MET A 404 5.94 -13.11 -28.99
C MET A 404 4.82 -13.92 -28.34
N ALA A 405 3.65 -14.02 -28.99
CA ALA A 405 2.51 -14.77 -28.46
C ALA A 405 2.76 -16.29 -28.36
N ARG A 406 3.65 -16.83 -29.20
CA ARG A 406 3.98 -18.27 -29.25
C ARG A 406 5.16 -18.66 -28.37
N ARG A 407 6.14 -17.76 -28.21
CA ARG A 407 7.39 -18.02 -27.49
C ARG A 407 7.57 -17.18 -26.23
N GLY A 408 6.70 -16.22 -26.00
CA GLY A 408 6.61 -15.38 -24.81
C GLY A 408 7.25 -14.00 -24.92
N PHE A 409 8.47 -13.90 -25.47
CA PHE A 409 9.17 -12.63 -25.57
C PHE A 409 10.18 -12.55 -26.72
N LEU A 410 10.51 -11.33 -27.10
CA LEU A 410 11.58 -11.01 -28.05
C LEU A 410 12.62 -10.10 -27.40
N VAL A 411 13.89 -10.40 -27.67
CA VAL A 411 15.03 -9.57 -27.28
C VAL A 411 15.55 -8.86 -28.52
N PHE A 412 15.43 -7.55 -28.54
CA PHE A 412 16.05 -6.69 -29.55
C PHE A 412 17.47 -6.39 -29.08
N ALA A 413 18.44 -7.03 -29.72
CA ALA A 413 19.84 -6.91 -29.38
C ALA A 413 20.50 -5.71 -30.07
N ASP A 414 21.70 -5.33 -29.61
CA ASP A 414 22.54 -4.28 -30.19
C ASP A 414 21.89 -2.87 -30.22
N GLN A 415 20.96 -2.58 -29.29
CA GLN A 415 20.27 -1.29 -29.26
C GLN A 415 21.06 -0.18 -28.54
N GLY A 416 22.00 -0.56 -27.65
CA GLY A 416 22.61 0.38 -26.72
C GLY A 416 21.60 0.92 -25.72
N VAL A 417 21.89 2.05 -25.05
CA VAL A 417 20.93 2.68 -24.14
C VAL A 417 19.96 3.58 -24.92
N LEU A 418 18.67 3.23 -24.90
CA LEU A 418 17.60 4.02 -25.48
C LEU A 418 17.26 5.21 -24.56
N SER A 419 16.94 6.36 -25.15
CA SER A 419 16.29 7.44 -24.43
C SER A 419 14.89 7.03 -23.98
N GLY A 420 14.34 7.74 -22.99
CA GLY A 420 13.02 7.44 -22.48
C GLY A 420 11.92 7.54 -23.53
N ASP A 421 12.03 8.52 -24.42
CA ASP A 421 11.08 8.72 -25.52
C ASP A 421 11.23 7.64 -26.60
N GLU A 422 12.45 7.19 -26.89
CA GLU A 422 12.68 6.08 -27.82
C GLU A 422 12.05 4.77 -27.32
N GLN A 423 12.26 4.41 -26.05
CA GLN A 423 11.63 3.22 -25.47
C GLN A 423 10.11 3.32 -25.48
N VAL A 424 9.56 4.49 -25.13
CA VAL A 424 8.11 4.72 -25.15
C VAL A 424 7.54 4.55 -26.56
N ARG A 425 8.14 5.19 -27.57
CA ARG A 425 7.71 5.03 -28.97
C ARG A 425 7.81 3.57 -29.43
N ALA A 426 8.92 2.90 -29.12
CA ALA A 426 9.10 1.50 -29.48
C ALA A 426 8.08 0.57 -28.83
N SER A 427 7.62 0.91 -27.62
CA SER A 427 6.57 0.16 -26.93
C SER A 427 5.21 0.31 -27.60
N GLU A 428 4.94 1.45 -28.24
CA GLU A 428 3.70 1.70 -28.99
C GLU A 428 3.63 0.94 -30.31
N PHE A 429 4.69 0.24 -30.70
CA PHE A 429 4.64 -0.65 -31.87
C PHE A 429 3.72 -1.85 -31.62
N TRP A 430 3.50 -2.26 -30.37
CA TRP A 430 2.89 -3.55 -30.05
C TRP A 430 1.46 -3.40 -29.52
N GLY A 431 0.69 -4.50 -29.58
CA GLY A 431 -0.60 -4.68 -28.91
C GLY A 431 -1.59 -3.55 -29.15
N GLY A 432 -2.02 -2.89 -28.06
CA GLY A 432 -2.96 -1.76 -28.10
C GLY A 432 -2.40 -0.47 -28.72
N ARG A 433 -1.13 -0.46 -29.15
CA ARG A 433 -0.43 0.64 -29.84
C ARG A 433 -0.47 1.98 -29.12
N LYS A 434 -0.60 1.93 -27.81
CA LYS A 434 -0.71 3.09 -26.94
C LYS A 434 -0.17 2.74 -25.56
N ILE A 435 0.68 3.60 -25.02
CA ILE A 435 1.13 3.43 -23.63
C ILE A 435 -0.04 3.60 -22.67
N HIS A 436 -0.08 2.73 -21.67
CA HIS A 436 -0.92 2.89 -20.50
C HIS A 436 -0.10 2.64 -19.23
N SER A 437 0.16 3.71 -18.48
CA SER A 437 0.97 3.69 -17.25
C SER A 437 0.09 3.96 -16.03
N THR A 438 0.22 3.11 -15.01
CA THR A 438 -0.55 3.19 -13.75
C THR A 438 0.36 3.26 -12.51
N HIS A 439 1.68 3.22 -12.73
CA HIS A 439 2.71 3.21 -11.69
C HIS A 439 3.09 4.64 -11.25
N GLY A 440 3.70 4.75 -10.07
CA GLY A 440 4.39 5.97 -9.65
C GLY A 440 5.57 6.31 -10.56
N VAL A 441 5.94 7.59 -10.62
CA VAL A 441 7.07 8.08 -11.43
C VAL A 441 8.23 8.46 -10.53
N HIS A 442 9.33 7.72 -10.64
CA HIS A 442 10.57 8.05 -9.93
C HIS A 442 11.14 9.39 -10.46
N PRO A 443 11.71 10.28 -9.63
CA PRO A 443 12.28 11.55 -10.10
C PRO A 443 13.36 11.43 -11.18
N GLN A 444 14.06 10.29 -11.24
CA GLN A 444 15.07 10.00 -12.26
C GLN A 444 14.52 9.19 -13.47
N ALA A 445 13.20 9.01 -13.57
CA ALA A 445 12.60 8.40 -14.75
C ALA A 445 12.79 9.34 -15.95
N PRO A 446 13.34 8.87 -17.09
CA PRO A 446 13.60 9.73 -18.24
C PRO A 446 12.32 10.12 -19.01
N ASN A 447 11.20 9.48 -18.71
CA ASN A 447 9.87 9.81 -19.23
C ASN A 447 8.81 9.43 -18.18
N ARG A 448 7.68 10.16 -18.11
CA ARG A 448 6.57 9.86 -17.17
C ARG A 448 5.95 8.48 -17.34
N HIS A 449 6.13 7.87 -18.51
CA HIS A 449 5.65 6.55 -18.87
C HIS A 449 6.61 5.42 -18.54
N ILE A 450 7.81 5.75 -18.05
CA ILE A 450 8.82 4.77 -17.68
C ILE A 450 8.74 4.49 -16.20
N PHE A 451 8.43 3.24 -15.88
CA PHE A 451 8.59 2.71 -14.54
C PHE A 451 10.05 2.35 -14.32
N ARG A 452 10.80 3.28 -13.73
CA ARG A 452 12.22 3.10 -13.45
C ARG A 452 12.43 2.27 -12.18
N LEU A 453 12.89 1.04 -12.35
CA LEU A 453 13.12 0.05 -11.30
C LEU A 453 14.62 -0.05 -10.97
N SER A 454 14.94 -0.23 -9.70
CA SER A 454 16.31 -0.43 -9.23
C SER A 454 16.37 -1.23 -7.93
N ASN A 455 17.57 -1.66 -7.54
CA ASN A 455 17.87 -2.12 -6.18
C ASN A 455 18.39 -0.99 -5.26
N ASP A 456 18.34 0.25 -5.73
CA ASP A 456 18.68 1.45 -4.97
C ASP A 456 17.58 2.52 -5.11
N SER A 457 16.97 2.88 -3.98
CA SER A 457 15.85 3.82 -3.91
C SER A 457 16.21 5.25 -4.32
N SER A 458 17.50 5.60 -4.38
CA SER A 458 17.95 6.91 -4.86
C SER A 458 17.88 7.04 -6.38
N VAL A 459 17.87 5.92 -7.12
CA VAL A 459 17.90 5.92 -8.59
C VAL A 459 16.76 5.14 -9.23
N GLY A 460 15.92 4.44 -8.48
CA GLY A 460 14.72 3.78 -9.00
C GLY A 460 13.82 3.22 -7.90
N ILE A 461 12.63 2.77 -8.28
CA ILE A 461 11.67 2.16 -7.35
C ILE A 461 12.13 0.72 -7.04
N VAL A 462 12.14 0.38 -5.75
CA VAL A 462 12.69 -0.89 -5.21
C VAL A 462 11.56 -1.84 -4.80
N GLY A 463 11.87 -3.14 -4.71
CA GLY A 463 10.97 -4.14 -4.11
C GLY A 463 9.76 -4.55 -4.97
N VAL A 464 9.81 -4.31 -6.28
CA VAL A 464 8.68 -4.56 -7.20
C VAL A 464 8.78 -5.95 -7.84
N GLY A 465 7.67 -6.68 -7.84
CA GLY A 465 7.51 -7.95 -8.56
C GLY A 465 8.32 -9.17 -8.07
N PRO A 466 8.43 -9.45 -6.74
CA PRO A 466 9.14 -10.63 -6.25
C PRO A 466 8.35 -11.94 -6.42
N GLN A 467 7.01 -11.89 -6.52
CA GLN A 467 6.17 -13.05 -6.80
C GLN A 467 5.88 -13.21 -8.30
N TRP A 468 5.42 -14.41 -8.71
CA TRP A 468 4.89 -14.62 -10.06
C TRP A 468 3.68 -13.73 -10.33
N HIS A 469 3.77 -12.96 -11.40
CA HIS A 469 2.73 -12.03 -11.80
C HIS A 469 2.70 -11.74 -13.30
N ASN A 470 1.62 -11.06 -13.68
CA ASN A 470 1.41 -10.37 -14.95
C ASN A 470 1.18 -8.89 -14.62
N ASP A 471 1.74 -7.98 -15.41
CA ASP A 471 1.55 -6.56 -15.14
C ASP A 471 0.12 -6.12 -15.50
N GLY A 472 -0.50 -5.33 -14.62
CA GLY A 472 -1.85 -4.80 -14.84
C GLY A 472 -2.98 -5.73 -14.39
N SER A 473 -2.73 -6.66 -13.46
CA SER A 473 -3.76 -7.54 -12.86
C SER A 473 -4.90 -6.81 -12.13
N PHE A 474 -4.73 -5.52 -11.85
CA PHE A 474 -5.75 -4.67 -11.25
C PHE A 474 -6.60 -3.92 -12.29
N GLU A 475 -6.28 -4.03 -13.58
CA GLU A 475 -7.00 -3.42 -14.69
C GLU A 475 -7.96 -4.43 -15.34
N VAL A 476 -9.15 -3.96 -15.76
CA VAL A 476 -10.08 -4.78 -16.58
C VAL A 476 -9.41 -5.19 -17.90
N GLY A 477 -8.65 -4.27 -18.49
CA GLY A 477 -7.78 -4.54 -19.64
C GLY A 477 -6.35 -4.76 -19.18
N VAL A 478 -5.99 -5.99 -18.80
CA VAL A 478 -4.60 -6.38 -18.49
C VAL A 478 -3.69 -5.96 -19.63
N PHE A 479 -2.56 -5.32 -19.32
CA PHE A 479 -1.64 -4.80 -20.34
C PHE A 479 -1.28 -5.88 -21.35
N SER A 480 -1.29 -5.53 -22.64
CA SER A 480 -1.04 -6.52 -23.69
C SER A 480 0.43 -6.91 -23.78
N HIS A 481 1.31 -5.91 -23.69
CA HIS A 481 2.75 -6.07 -23.79
C HIS A 481 3.46 -5.22 -22.74
N VAL A 482 4.66 -5.66 -22.38
CA VAL A 482 5.54 -4.92 -21.47
C VAL A 482 6.93 -4.85 -22.08
N GLY A 483 7.49 -3.64 -22.11
CA GLY A 483 8.86 -3.38 -22.54
C GLY A 483 9.81 -3.32 -21.35
N TYR A 484 10.96 -3.96 -21.47
CA TYR A 484 12.04 -3.94 -20.49
C TYR A 484 13.31 -3.46 -21.17
N HIS A 485 13.84 -2.33 -20.73
CA HIS A 485 15.11 -1.84 -21.21
C HIS A 485 16.11 -1.80 -20.05
N ILE A 486 17.18 -2.60 -20.16
CA ILE A 486 18.20 -2.68 -19.13
C ILE A 486 19.25 -1.59 -19.35
N VAL A 487 19.20 -0.56 -18.50
CA VAL A 487 20.12 0.59 -18.58
C VAL A 487 21.42 0.29 -17.86
N ARG A 488 21.35 -0.50 -16.78
CA ARG A 488 22.54 -1.00 -16.09
C ARG A 488 22.29 -2.44 -15.62
N VAL A 489 23.09 -3.35 -16.16
CA VAL A 489 23.15 -4.76 -15.72
C VAL A 489 23.94 -4.81 -14.41
N PRO A 490 23.44 -5.47 -13.36
CA PRO A 490 24.19 -5.65 -12.13
C PRO A 490 25.23 -6.77 -12.29
N GLU A 491 26.33 -6.65 -11.54
CA GLU A 491 27.52 -7.47 -11.70
C GLU A 491 27.34 -8.94 -11.24
N GLN A 492 26.41 -9.24 -10.33
CA GLN A 492 26.22 -10.58 -9.75
C GLN A 492 24.83 -11.22 -9.97
N GLY A 493 24.17 -11.02 -11.12
CA GLY A 493 22.87 -11.64 -11.44
C GLY A 493 21.72 -10.66 -11.60
N GLY A 494 20.61 -10.78 -10.85
CA GLY A 494 19.49 -9.82 -10.94
C GLY A 494 18.64 -9.96 -12.20
N ASN A 495 18.57 -11.19 -12.72
CA ASN A 495 17.79 -11.59 -13.88
C ASN A 495 16.29 -11.43 -13.64
N THR A 496 15.54 -11.41 -14.73
CA THR A 496 14.09 -11.62 -14.70
C THR A 496 13.80 -13.05 -15.11
N GLN A 497 12.95 -13.70 -14.34
CA GLN A 497 12.47 -15.05 -14.63
C GLN A 497 11.15 -14.96 -15.40
N PHE A 498 11.07 -15.69 -16.51
CA PHE A 498 9.89 -15.76 -17.37
C PHE A 498 9.42 -17.22 -17.48
N VAL A 499 8.11 -17.43 -17.47
CA VAL A 499 7.50 -18.75 -17.68
C VAL A 499 6.35 -18.63 -18.67
N HIS A 500 6.33 -19.50 -19.69
CA HIS A 500 5.27 -19.54 -20.69
C HIS A 500 4.01 -20.19 -20.13
N GLN A 501 2.94 -19.42 -19.99
CA GLN A 501 1.71 -19.83 -19.31
C GLN A 501 0.90 -20.88 -20.09
N GLY A 502 0.91 -20.82 -21.43
CA GLY A 502 0.31 -21.88 -22.26
C GLY A 502 0.99 -23.25 -22.13
N ALA A 503 2.33 -23.28 -22.10
CA ALA A 503 3.06 -24.52 -21.87
C ALA A 503 2.91 -25.03 -20.43
N ALA A 504 2.81 -24.12 -19.45
CA ALA A 504 2.47 -24.48 -18.08
C ALA A 504 1.06 -25.11 -18.00
N PHE A 505 0.07 -24.57 -18.72
CA PHE A 505 -1.26 -25.18 -18.81
C PHE A 505 -1.22 -26.60 -19.39
N ASP A 506 -0.46 -26.80 -20.47
CA ASP A 506 -0.32 -28.12 -21.10
C ASP A 506 0.38 -29.15 -20.20
N ALA A 507 1.24 -28.69 -19.28
CA ALA A 507 1.91 -29.54 -18.29
C ALA A 507 0.99 -29.98 -17.13
N LEU A 508 -0.16 -29.32 -16.93
CA LEU A 508 -1.11 -29.71 -15.89
C LEU A 508 -1.81 -31.04 -16.25
N PRO A 509 -2.08 -31.90 -15.25
CA PRO A 509 -2.99 -33.03 -15.43
C PRO A 509 -4.36 -32.58 -15.95
N ALA A 510 -4.99 -33.41 -16.79
CA ALA A 510 -6.27 -33.07 -17.42
C ALA A 510 -7.39 -32.71 -16.42
N GLU A 511 -7.36 -33.29 -15.22
CA GLU A 511 -8.27 -32.94 -14.13
C GLU A 511 -8.04 -31.51 -13.63
N LYS A 512 -6.78 -31.13 -13.34
CA LYS A 512 -6.43 -29.76 -12.94
C LYS A 512 -6.73 -28.76 -14.06
N GLN A 513 -6.52 -29.11 -15.33
CA GLN A 513 -6.91 -28.26 -16.45
C GLN A 513 -8.41 -27.95 -16.42
N ARG A 514 -9.27 -28.97 -16.24
CA ARG A 514 -10.73 -28.78 -16.15
C ARG A 514 -11.13 -27.97 -14.92
N TYR A 515 -10.54 -28.27 -13.77
CA TYR A 515 -10.81 -27.57 -12.52
C TYR A 515 -10.44 -26.08 -12.63
N TRP A 516 -9.22 -25.77 -13.06
CA TRP A 516 -8.76 -24.38 -13.18
C TRP A 516 -9.49 -23.59 -14.27
N SER A 517 -9.99 -24.25 -15.32
CA SER A 517 -10.88 -23.61 -16.29
C SER A 517 -12.21 -23.13 -15.70
N ARG A 518 -12.56 -23.51 -14.47
CA ARG A 518 -13.74 -23.01 -13.73
C ARG A 518 -13.42 -21.89 -12.76
N LEU A 519 -12.15 -21.56 -12.56
CA LEU A 519 -11.72 -20.60 -11.55
C LEU A 519 -11.61 -19.18 -12.12
N VAL A 520 -11.97 -18.20 -11.30
CA VAL A 520 -11.87 -16.77 -11.59
C VAL A 520 -11.22 -16.09 -10.39
N SER A 521 -10.07 -15.45 -10.61
CA SER A 521 -9.36 -14.70 -9.57
C SER A 521 -10.01 -13.34 -9.35
N VAL A 522 -10.00 -12.86 -8.11
CA VAL A 522 -10.47 -11.54 -7.69
C VAL A 522 -9.28 -10.72 -7.22
N ASN A 523 -9.04 -9.56 -7.84
CA ASN A 523 -8.00 -8.64 -7.38
C ASN A 523 -8.36 -8.05 -6.01
N ALA A 524 -7.43 -8.05 -5.06
CA ALA A 524 -7.64 -7.57 -3.69
C ALA A 524 -7.97 -6.07 -3.60
N THR A 525 -7.36 -5.25 -4.46
CA THR A 525 -7.49 -3.79 -4.38
C THR A 525 -8.64 -3.30 -5.26
N SER A 526 -8.68 -3.73 -6.52
CA SER A 526 -9.63 -3.22 -7.50
C SER A 526 -10.91 -4.04 -7.61
N GLY A 527 -10.94 -5.26 -7.07
CA GLY A 527 -12.05 -6.20 -7.24
C GLY A 527 -12.19 -6.74 -8.66
N VAL A 528 -11.27 -6.42 -9.58
CA VAL A 528 -11.30 -6.91 -10.97
C VAL A 528 -11.27 -8.43 -11.01
N LEU A 529 -12.11 -9.00 -11.87
CA LEU A 529 -12.25 -10.44 -12.07
C LEU A 529 -11.48 -10.88 -13.32
N HIS A 530 -10.57 -11.84 -13.18
CA HIS A 530 -9.83 -12.42 -14.30
C HIS A 530 -9.92 -13.94 -14.32
N PRO A 531 -10.05 -14.56 -15.51
CA PRO A 531 -10.03 -16.03 -15.63
C PRO A 531 -8.70 -16.60 -15.11
N MET A 532 -8.77 -17.73 -14.41
CA MET A 532 -7.58 -18.52 -14.08
C MET A 532 -7.00 -19.25 -15.31
N VAL A 533 -7.83 -19.48 -16.33
CA VAL A 533 -7.42 -20.03 -17.63
C VAL A 533 -8.10 -19.24 -18.74
N HIS A 534 -7.31 -18.70 -19.67
CA HIS A 534 -7.82 -17.92 -20.80
C HIS A 534 -7.33 -18.46 -22.15
N ASP A 535 -8.05 -18.16 -23.21
CA ASP A 535 -7.58 -18.37 -24.59
C ASP A 535 -6.75 -17.16 -25.04
N HIS A 536 -5.50 -17.42 -25.42
CA HIS A 536 -4.64 -16.36 -25.93
C HIS A 536 -5.15 -15.84 -27.29
N PRO A 537 -5.40 -14.53 -27.47
CA PRO A 537 -6.01 -13.98 -28.70
C PRO A 537 -5.23 -14.25 -29.98
N ILE A 538 -3.89 -14.21 -29.91
CA ILE A 538 -3.01 -14.35 -31.07
C ILE A 538 -2.68 -15.83 -31.32
N SER A 539 -2.05 -16.51 -30.35
CA SER A 539 -1.66 -17.91 -30.49
C SER A 539 -2.81 -18.92 -30.38
N GLY A 540 -3.98 -18.53 -29.87
CA GLY A 540 -5.12 -19.44 -29.62
C GLY A 540 -4.88 -20.46 -28.50
N ARG A 541 -3.75 -20.38 -27.80
CA ARG A 541 -3.36 -21.37 -26.79
C ARG A 541 -4.03 -21.06 -25.46
N ARG A 542 -4.63 -22.08 -24.83
CA ARG A 542 -5.12 -21.98 -23.45
C ARG A 542 -3.95 -21.80 -22.50
N SER A 543 -4.04 -20.80 -21.64
CA SER A 543 -2.95 -20.37 -20.75
C SER A 543 -3.47 -20.14 -19.35
N VAL A 544 -2.70 -20.57 -18.35
CA VAL A 544 -2.99 -20.24 -16.94
C VAL A 544 -2.75 -18.75 -16.68
N TYR A 545 -3.38 -18.17 -15.67
CA TYR A 545 -3.18 -16.77 -15.28
C TYR A 545 -3.50 -16.59 -13.79
N LEU A 546 -2.55 -16.10 -13.01
CA LEU A 546 -2.76 -15.76 -11.60
C LEU A 546 -1.68 -14.80 -11.08
N HIS A 547 -2.09 -13.72 -10.40
CA HIS A 547 -1.15 -12.80 -9.75
C HIS A 547 -0.96 -13.13 -8.27
N LEU A 548 0.13 -13.79 -7.91
CA LEU A 548 0.34 -14.30 -6.55
C LEU A 548 0.49 -13.24 -5.45
N GLY A 549 0.77 -11.98 -5.81
CA GLY A 549 0.85 -10.86 -4.87
C GLY A 549 -0.44 -10.05 -4.66
N MET A 550 -1.44 -10.17 -5.54
CA MET A 550 -2.61 -9.25 -5.60
C MET A 550 -3.96 -9.97 -5.68
N THR A 551 -4.00 -11.30 -5.75
CA THR A 551 -5.26 -12.04 -5.69
C THR A 551 -5.81 -12.02 -4.26
N GLY A 552 -6.96 -11.39 -4.04
CA GLY A 552 -7.65 -11.33 -2.74
C GLY A 552 -8.62 -12.49 -2.50
N GLY A 553 -9.12 -13.11 -3.56
CA GLY A 553 -10.02 -14.26 -3.48
C GLY A 553 -10.09 -15.01 -4.81
N ILE A 554 -10.70 -16.20 -4.82
CA ILE A 554 -10.93 -16.99 -6.04
C ILE A 554 -12.37 -17.51 -6.02
N LEU A 555 -13.09 -17.30 -7.11
CA LEU A 555 -14.41 -17.84 -7.36
C LEU A 555 -14.30 -19.13 -8.18
N GLU A 556 -15.01 -20.17 -7.78
CA GLU A 556 -15.22 -21.38 -8.57
C GLU A 556 -16.62 -21.37 -9.18
N LYS A 557 -16.72 -21.65 -10.49
CA LYS A 557 -17.99 -21.94 -11.15
C LYS A 557 -18.54 -23.30 -10.67
N ALA A 558 -19.63 -23.25 -9.88
CA ALA A 558 -20.34 -24.42 -9.38
C ALA A 558 -21.35 -25.00 -10.40
N GLU A 559 -21.99 -26.12 -10.09
CA GLU A 559 -23.06 -26.68 -10.93
C GLU A 559 -24.32 -25.79 -10.88
N GLY A 560 -24.94 -25.55 -12.05
CA GLY A 560 -26.12 -24.70 -12.21
C GLY A 560 -25.85 -23.35 -12.89
N PRO A 561 -26.88 -22.69 -13.45
CA PRO A 561 -26.73 -21.40 -14.11
C PRO A 561 -26.33 -20.32 -13.10
N ASN A 562 -25.30 -19.53 -13.42
CA ASN A 562 -24.81 -18.41 -12.60
C ASN A 562 -24.50 -18.74 -11.12
N SER A 563 -24.25 -20.02 -10.80
CA SER A 563 -23.83 -20.45 -9.46
C SER A 563 -22.31 -20.38 -9.33
N PHE A 564 -21.83 -19.66 -8.32
CA PHE A 564 -20.43 -19.48 -7.99
C PHE A 564 -20.19 -19.74 -6.51
N ARG A 565 -19.00 -20.20 -6.17
CA ARG A 565 -18.57 -20.43 -4.80
C ARG A 565 -17.25 -19.72 -4.55
N LEU A 566 -17.14 -18.99 -3.45
CA LEU A 566 -15.87 -18.41 -3.02
C LEU A 566 -15.02 -19.50 -2.35
N LEU A 567 -13.76 -19.64 -2.77
CA LEU A 567 -12.86 -20.65 -2.20
C LEU A 567 -12.53 -20.35 -0.75
N GLU A 568 -12.39 -21.40 0.06
CA GLU A 568 -11.97 -21.33 1.46
C GLU A 568 -10.45 -21.24 1.59
N GLU A 569 -9.95 -20.88 2.78
CA GLU A 569 -8.52 -20.59 3.04
C GLU A 569 -7.56 -21.69 2.56
N GLU A 570 -7.90 -22.95 2.84
CA GLU A 570 -7.08 -24.10 2.45
C GLU A 570 -7.07 -24.29 0.92
N GLU A 571 -8.19 -24.04 0.26
CA GLU A 571 -8.35 -24.22 -1.19
C GLU A 571 -7.61 -23.14 -1.97
N ILE A 572 -7.78 -21.86 -1.59
CA ILE A 572 -7.02 -20.77 -2.23
C ILE A 572 -5.52 -20.95 -2.01
N SER A 573 -5.12 -21.43 -0.82
CA SER A 573 -3.73 -21.75 -0.52
C SER A 573 -3.19 -22.87 -1.42
N ASP A 574 -3.94 -23.96 -1.62
CA ASP A 574 -3.55 -25.06 -2.50
C ASP A 574 -3.42 -24.61 -3.97
N VAL A 575 -4.37 -23.80 -4.44
CA VAL A 575 -4.33 -23.24 -5.80
C VAL A 575 -3.08 -22.37 -6.00
N CYS A 576 -2.80 -21.45 -5.07
CA CYS A 576 -1.63 -20.57 -5.16
C CYS A 576 -0.30 -21.35 -5.06
N ARG A 577 -0.20 -22.33 -4.15
CA ARG A 577 1.00 -23.18 -4.02
C ARG A 577 1.21 -24.03 -5.26
N THR A 578 0.15 -24.67 -5.77
CA THR A 578 0.20 -25.44 -7.02
C THR A 578 0.63 -24.55 -8.19
N TYR A 579 0.08 -23.34 -8.31
CA TYR A 579 0.46 -22.40 -9.39
C TYR A 579 1.93 -22.00 -9.29
N ASN A 580 2.41 -21.65 -8.09
CA ASN A 580 3.82 -21.35 -7.88
C ASN A 580 4.73 -22.56 -8.22
N GLU A 581 4.38 -23.76 -7.78
CA GLU A 581 5.12 -24.99 -8.08
C GLU A 581 5.13 -25.31 -9.57
N LEU A 582 4.00 -25.14 -10.26
CA LEU A 582 3.87 -25.32 -11.70
C LEU A 582 4.85 -24.40 -12.45
N LEU A 583 4.84 -23.11 -12.14
CA LEU A 583 5.74 -22.17 -12.81
C LEU A 583 7.22 -22.45 -12.48
N ASN A 584 7.53 -22.80 -11.22
CA ASN A 584 8.88 -23.18 -10.82
C ASN A 584 9.35 -24.49 -11.48
N ALA A 585 8.45 -25.43 -11.76
CA ALA A 585 8.77 -26.67 -12.46
C ALA A 585 9.12 -26.46 -13.94
N GLY A 586 8.83 -25.29 -14.51
CA GLY A 586 9.11 -24.98 -15.92
C GLY A 586 10.60 -24.80 -16.25
N PHE A 587 11.46 -24.65 -15.26
CA PHE A 587 12.88 -24.37 -15.45
C PHE A 587 13.69 -25.62 -15.82
N PRO A 588 14.70 -25.51 -16.70
CA PRO A 588 15.56 -26.63 -17.10
C PRO A 588 16.24 -27.34 -15.94
N GLU A 589 16.72 -26.60 -14.94
CA GLU A 589 17.30 -27.14 -13.70
C GLU A 589 16.33 -28.01 -12.87
N ARG A 590 15.03 -27.93 -13.14
CA ARG A 590 14.00 -28.79 -12.54
C ARG A 590 13.40 -29.81 -13.53
N GLY A 591 14.00 -29.95 -14.71
CA GLY A 591 13.54 -30.84 -15.78
C GLY A 591 12.40 -30.28 -16.63
N GLY A 592 12.05 -28.99 -16.47
CA GLY A 592 11.06 -28.30 -17.31
C GLY A 592 11.65 -27.74 -18.60
N ASN A 593 10.77 -27.32 -19.51
CA ASN A 593 11.14 -26.77 -20.82
C ASN A 593 10.25 -25.58 -21.23
N TYR A 594 9.80 -24.79 -20.24
CA TYR A 594 8.91 -23.65 -20.49
C TYR A 594 9.15 -22.45 -19.57
N GLY A 595 10.29 -22.43 -18.86
CA GLY A 595 10.77 -21.32 -18.06
C GLY A 595 12.22 -20.97 -18.37
N ILE A 596 12.57 -19.70 -18.20
CA ILE A 596 13.94 -19.20 -18.39
C ILE A 596 14.24 -18.10 -17.36
N SER A 597 15.44 -18.14 -16.77
CA SER A 597 16.01 -16.99 -16.07
C SER A 597 16.87 -16.23 -17.07
N TYR A 598 16.39 -15.08 -17.55
CA TYR A 598 17.05 -14.39 -18.64
C TYR A 598 18.25 -13.54 -18.14
N PRO A 599 19.48 -13.86 -18.56
CA PRO A 599 20.65 -13.05 -18.22
C PRO A 599 20.72 -11.83 -19.14
N TYR A 600 20.45 -10.65 -18.58
CA TYR A 600 20.48 -9.40 -19.33
C TYR A 600 21.89 -9.07 -19.83
N GLN A 601 21.96 -8.53 -21.04
CA GLN A 601 23.15 -7.87 -21.58
C GLN A 601 22.90 -6.36 -21.68
N GLU A 602 23.97 -5.58 -21.57
CA GLU A 602 23.87 -4.13 -21.70
C GLU A 602 23.32 -3.75 -23.09
N GLY A 603 22.29 -2.91 -23.10
CA GLY A 603 21.60 -2.52 -24.32
C GLY A 603 20.55 -3.51 -24.83
N ASP A 604 20.22 -4.57 -24.09
CA ASP A 604 19.04 -5.38 -24.40
C ASP A 604 17.75 -4.56 -24.20
N CYS A 605 16.86 -4.63 -25.18
CA CYS A 605 15.47 -4.20 -25.05
C CYS A 605 14.55 -5.40 -25.29
N ILE A 606 13.84 -5.83 -24.26
CA ILE A 606 12.95 -7.00 -24.32
C ILE A 606 11.51 -6.51 -24.41
N PHE A 607 10.75 -7.09 -25.31
CA PHE A 607 9.29 -6.97 -25.30
C PHE A 607 8.68 -8.34 -25.03
N ILE A 608 7.73 -8.37 -24.10
CA ILE A 608 7.01 -9.59 -23.75
C ILE A 608 5.56 -9.48 -24.22
N ASP A 609 4.97 -10.61 -24.58
CA ASP A 609 3.52 -10.77 -24.56
C ASP A 609 3.09 -11.08 -23.11
N ASN A 610 2.46 -10.10 -22.47
CA ASN A 610 2.12 -10.17 -21.05
C ASN A 610 0.95 -11.12 -20.76
N TRP A 611 0.23 -11.58 -21.79
CA TRP A 611 -0.83 -12.58 -21.65
C TRP A 611 -0.26 -14.00 -21.85
N ALA A 612 0.80 -14.15 -22.64
CA ALA A 612 1.48 -15.43 -22.84
C ALA A 612 2.41 -15.84 -21.69
N ILE A 613 2.93 -14.90 -20.90
CA ILE A 613 3.95 -15.18 -19.88
C ILE A 613 3.63 -14.63 -18.49
N ALA A 614 4.02 -15.38 -17.47
CA ALA A 614 4.17 -14.89 -16.11
C ALA A 614 5.65 -14.57 -15.86
N HIS A 615 5.92 -13.57 -15.02
CA HIS A 615 7.27 -13.17 -14.70
C HIS A 615 7.48 -12.82 -13.23
N ARG A 616 8.73 -12.82 -12.80
CA ARG A 616 9.17 -12.28 -11.49
C ARG A 616 10.62 -11.85 -11.54
N ALA A 617 10.98 -10.90 -10.68
CA ALA A 617 12.37 -10.57 -10.43
C ALA A 617 13.02 -11.67 -9.56
N THR A 618 14.28 -11.98 -9.83
CA THR A 618 15.06 -12.89 -8.97
C THR A 618 15.36 -12.24 -7.61
N PRO A 619 15.56 -13.00 -6.53
CA PRO A 619 15.93 -12.44 -5.22
C PRO A 619 17.15 -11.51 -5.28
N GLU A 620 18.12 -11.85 -6.13
CA GLU A 620 19.32 -11.07 -6.40
C GLU A 620 18.97 -9.67 -6.93
N ALA A 621 17.92 -9.52 -7.72
CA ALA A 621 17.49 -8.22 -8.25
C ALA A 621 17.03 -7.24 -7.16
N HIS A 622 16.77 -7.73 -5.94
CA HIS A 622 16.40 -6.95 -4.77
C HIS A 622 17.53 -6.80 -3.74
N ALA A 623 18.67 -7.44 -3.98
CA ALA A 623 19.81 -7.38 -3.07
C ALA A 623 20.54 -6.04 -3.14
N ASP A 624 21.18 -5.67 -2.03
CA ASP A 624 21.92 -4.41 -1.88
C ASP A 624 22.94 -4.21 -3.01
N LYS A 625 22.99 -3.02 -3.60
CA LYS A 625 23.92 -2.66 -4.69
C LYS A 625 25.39 -2.91 -4.34
N ALA A 626 25.78 -2.85 -3.07
CA ALA A 626 27.14 -3.12 -2.62
C ALA A 626 27.53 -4.60 -2.76
N LYS A 627 26.55 -5.51 -2.73
CA LYS A 627 26.74 -6.94 -2.93
C LYS A 627 26.48 -7.35 -4.37
N GLN A 628 25.34 -6.88 -4.90
CA GLN A 628 24.79 -7.33 -6.16
C GLN A 628 25.36 -6.60 -7.37
N GLY A 629 25.79 -5.35 -7.17
CA GLY A 629 25.88 -4.40 -8.26
C GLY A 629 24.64 -3.53 -8.42
N LEU A 630 24.79 -2.32 -8.97
CA LEU A 630 23.64 -1.46 -9.20
C LEU A 630 22.86 -1.94 -10.43
N ARG A 631 21.56 -2.15 -10.26
CA ARG A 631 20.62 -2.54 -11.33
C ARG A 631 19.75 -1.35 -11.70
N ILE A 632 19.61 -1.04 -12.98
CA ILE A 632 18.65 -0.03 -13.47
C ILE A 632 17.89 -0.62 -14.66
N LEU A 633 16.58 -0.78 -14.49
CA LEU A 633 15.67 -1.28 -15.52
C LEU A 633 14.56 -0.26 -15.76
N HIS A 634 14.29 0.04 -17.01
CA HIS A 634 13.15 0.86 -17.41
C HIS A 634 12.06 -0.05 -17.94
N ARG A 635 10.88 0.01 -17.32
CA ARG A 635 9.72 -0.78 -17.74
C ARG A 635 8.63 0.11 -18.31
N THR A 636 8.03 -0.31 -19.42
CA THR A 636 6.89 0.36 -20.08
C THR A 636 5.75 -0.63 -20.27
N THR A 637 4.51 -0.16 -20.16
CA THR A 637 3.31 -0.99 -20.24
C THR A 637 2.39 -0.50 -21.35
N VAL A 638 1.89 -1.43 -22.16
CA VAL A 638 1.08 -1.14 -23.35
C VAL A 638 -0.38 -1.49 -23.09
N GLN A 639 -1.29 -0.59 -23.48
CA GLN A 639 -2.73 -0.76 -23.32
C GLN A 639 -3.19 -2.11 -23.90
N ALA A 640 -4.18 -2.72 -23.27
CA ALA A 640 -4.87 -3.88 -23.83
C ALA A 640 -5.60 -3.50 -25.14
N PHE A 641 -5.60 -4.38 -26.13
CA PHE A 641 -6.40 -4.21 -27.35
C PHE A 641 -7.86 -4.70 -27.17
N ARG A 642 -8.12 -5.48 -26.11
CA ARG A 642 -9.46 -5.89 -25.68
C ARG A 642 -9.49 -6.11 -24.17
N PRO A 643 -10.66 -6.03 -23.51
CA PRO A 643 -10.80 -6.43 -22.11
C PRO A 643 -10.30 -7.86 -21.86
N PHE A 644 -9.72 -8.11 -20.69
CA PHE A 644 -9.36 -9.46 -20.23
C PHE A 644 -10.54 -10.05 -19.43
N SER A 645 -11.72 -10.04 -20.06
CA SER A 645 -12.99 -10.26 -19.37
C SER A 645 -13.10 -11.64 -18.74
N PRO A 646 -13.75 -11.74 -17.58
CA PRO A 646 -14.00 -13.01 -16.93
C PRO A 646 -14.99 -13.87 -17.72
N PRO A 647 -14.93 -15.20 -17.55
CA PRO A 647 -15.84 -16.13 -18.22
C PRO A 647 -17.23 -16.12 -17.56
N PHE A 648 -18.15 -16.91 -18.12
CA PHE A 648 -19.45 -17.24 -17.52
C PHE A 648 -20.43 -16.07 -17.37
N GLY A 649 -20.20 -14.95 -18.06
CA GLY A 649 -21.07 -13.76 -17.96
C GLY A 649 -20.93 -13.01 -16.64
N LEU A 650 -19.82 -13.22 -15.92
CA LEU A 650 -19.47 -12.42 -14.75
C LEU A 650 -19.20 -10.95 -15.14
N PRO A 651 -19.47 -9.99 -14.26
CA PRO A 651 -19.06 -8.60 -14.47
C PRO A 651 -17.52 -8.49 -14.46
N ASP A 652 -16.96 -7.44 -15.06
CA ASP A 652 -15.50 -7.26 -15.04
C ASP A 652 -14.93 -6.96 -13.63
N VAL A 653 -15.78 -6.47 -12.72
CA VAL A 653 -15.44 -6.16 -11.33
C VAL A 653 -16.44 -6.83 -10.41
N VAL A 654 -15.94 -7.46 -9.35
CA VAL A 654 -16.75 -8.14 -8.34
C VAL A 654 -17.68 -7.14 -7.63
N THR A 655 -18.91 -7.57 -7.33
CA THR A 655 -19.84 -6.80 -6.50
C THR A 655 -19.98 -7.44 -5.13
N GLN A 656 -20.43 -6.67 -4.15
CA GLN A 656 -20.68 -7.18 -2.81
C GLN A 656 -21.75 -8.28 -2.84
N GLU A 657 -22.80 -8.11 -3.63
CA GLU A 657 -23.87 -9.10 -3.79
C GLU A 657 -23.35 -10.41 -4.37
N LEU A 658 -22.38 -10.35 -5.30
CA LEU A 658 -21.76 -11.55 -5.87
C LEU A 658 -20.91 -12.28 -4.82
N LEU A 659 -20.13 -11.55 -4.00
CA LEU A 659 -19.33 -12.16 -2.93
C LEU A 659 -20.22 -12.82 -1.88
N GLU A 660 -21.27 -12.13 -1.42
CA GLU A 660 -22.23 -12.65 -0.44
C GLU A 660 -22.99 -13.87 -0.98
N ALA A 661 -23.39 -13.84 -2.25
CA ALA A 661 -24.05 -14.98 -2.88
C ALA A 661 -23.10 -16.18 -3.10
N ALA A 662 -21.81 -15.92 -3.31
CA ALA A 662 -20.80 -16.95 -3.53
C ALA A 662 -20.28 -17.58 -2.22
N ASP A 663 -20.34 -16.87 -1.10
CA ASP A 663 -19.96 -17.38 0.22
C ASP A 663 -21.10 -18.22 0.84
N THR A 664 -21.34 -19.38 0.25
CA THR A 664 -22.44 -20.27 0.70
C THR A 664 -22.17 -20.99 2.02
N SER A 665 -20.89 -21.12 2.42
CA SER A 665 -20.48 -21.76 3.68
C SER A 665 -20.26 -20.78 4.83
N GLY A 666 -20.14 -19.47 4.55
CA GLY A 666 -19.68 -18.47 5.51
C GLY A 666 -18.17 -18.55 5.80
N ALA A 667 -17.45 -19.39 5.06
CA ALA A 667 -16.02 -19.64 5.21
C ALA A 667 -15.22 -19.23 3.95
N GLY A 668 -15.88 -18.70 2.93
CA GLY A 668 -15.25 -18.20 1.72
C GLY A 668 -14.34 -17.02 2.01
N VAL A 669 -13.17 -16.98 1.37
CA VAL A 669 -12.14 -15.97 1.64
C VAL A 669 -12.09 -14.92 0.56
N PHE A 670 -12.31 -13.66 0.95
CA PHE A 670 -11.93 -12.49 0.18
C PHE A 670 -11.19 -11.49 1.08
N VAL A 671 -9.93 -11.24 0.77
CA VAL A 671 -9.07 -10.28 1.46
C VAL A 671 -8.93 -9.02 0.61
N PRO A 672 -9.67 -7.93 0.92
CA PRO A 672 -9.51 -6.67 0.23
C PRO A 672 -8.25 -5.92 0.71
N GLY A 673 -7.70 -5.06 -0.15
CA GLY A 673 -6.56 -4.18 0.19
C GLY A 673 -5.42 -4.26 -0.83
N GLY A 674 -4.28 -3.66 -0.47
CA GLY A 674 -3.12 -3.49 -1.37
C GLY A 674 -2.25 -4.74 -1.55
N LEU A 675 -2.43 -5.73 -0.67
CA LEU A 675 -1.80 -7.04 -0.77
C LEU A 675 -2.90 -8.11 -0.91
N GLY A 676 -2.63 -9.12 -1.74
CA GLY A 676 -3.49 -10.28 -1.88
C GLY A 676 -3.45 -11.22 -0.68
N PHE A 677 -4.25 -12.27 -0.77
CA PHE A 677 -4.29 -13.39 0.16
C PHE A 677 -2.89 -14.00 0.36
N ARG A 678 -2.46 -14.13 1.63
CA ARG A 678 -1.16 -14.69 1.99
C ARG A 678 -1.23 -16.22 2.01
N TRP A 679 -0.97 -16.83 0.85
CA TRP A 679 -0.99 -18.29 0.65
C TRP A 679 0.21 -19.06 1.23
N ASP A 680 1.29 -18.35 1.58
CA ASP A 680 2.46 -18.91 2.27
C ASP A 680 2.87 -17.96 3.41
N PRO A 681 2.91 -18.42 4.67
CA PRO A 681 3.23 -17.56 5.82
C PRO A 681 4.67 -17.04 5.79
N THR A 682 5.56 -17.68 5.02
CA THR A 682 6.98 -17.33 4.91
C THR A 682 7.26 -16.34 3.77
N ILE A 683 6.32 -16.15 2.84
CA ILE A 683 6.54 -15.30 1.68
C ILE A 683 6.35 -13.82 2.04
N ARG A 684 7.33 -13.00 1.66
CA ARG A 684 7.24 -11.56 1.83
C ARG A 684 6.35 -10.97 0.73
N MET A 685 5.06 -10.80 1.01
CA MET A 685 4.10 -10.16 0.09
C MET A 685 4.49 -8.70 -0.17
N GLN A 686 4.75 -8.35 -1.44
CA GLN A 686 5.10 -7.00 -1.89
C GLN A 686 4.57 -6.81 -3.31
N ASN A 687 4.05 -5.62 -3.63
CA ASN A 687 3.64 -5.24 -4.98
C ASN A 687 4.31 -3.94 -5.41
#